data_AF-A0ABD4TGU7-F1
#
_entry.id   AF-A0ABD4TGU7-F1
#
_cell.length_a   1.000
_cell.length_b   1.000
_cell.length_c   1.000
_cell.angle_alpha   90.00
_cell.angle_beta   90.00
_cell.angle_gamma   90.00
#
_symmetry.space_group_name_H-M   'P 1'
#
loop_
_entity.id
_entity.type
_entity.pdbx_description
1 polymer ?
#
loop_
_entity_poly.entity_id
_entity_poly.type
_entity_poly.pdbx_seq_one_letter_code
_entity_poly.pdbx_strand_id
1 'polypeptide(L)'
;MFHNKSGSMTHPPLQFIVDPLHLYSIFHLNLAYSSIEEEQRPEVIEKCYWPLLKLARRYNLPFGIEIPAYTLESIASIDPAWIGELRRLTTDGPCEFIGSGYSQLIGPIVPAEVNAANLRIGNAVYKELLGFVPGLAYINEQAYSSGILQHYCDAGYHAIVMEWENPYRCHREWNPEWRYHPQVACDEHGNNIPLIWNMSIPFQKLQRYAHGEMELSEFIEYIVTHHHAPMRFFSLYGNDIEVFNFRPGRYHTEADLEYDEWGRVNDLYAALKKDPRFTFISPGRLLEGLSSQNAGNMLHLESPEEPIPVKKQGKYNISRWAVTGRNDLYVNTACHQIYSHYIQSDCQDDDTWRELCYLWSSDFRTHITEKRWQKYIERLTRALEVIGYERVSGQRSGEHSCDMYGQSKPGRIHKTDRHLLIEAGDIRLKLNLKRGLAIEALWNTSQSDKPLICTLPHGYFEDIRFGADFYSGHMVIDAPGQPKITDLVPTTPRIEESEAAIRIEGNISTPVGEIEKAVTISKYDGTIELEYTFGDVRIPKGSFRLGYITLNPTIFDAETLYYSCCNGGYEPKTFYINKKEIDHGDPVSFLVSASQGIGMTNGMVTIGDAEESIILDVDMTCSAPIGLVSHHCVDDQYFFRIGFSLGEMDETIRHECRLEGWSPKFRMRIRTG
;
A
#
# COMPACT_ATOMS: atom_id res chain seq x y z
N MET A 1 -60.56 -59.16 26.98
CA MET A 1 -59.31 -58.82 27.72
C MET A 1 -58.17 -58.96 26.73
N PHE A 2 -57.38 -57.98 26.31
CA PHE A 2 -57.22 -56.56 26.60
C PHE A 2 -56.82 -55.89 25.26
N HIS A 3 -57.35 -54.70 24.97
CA HIS A 3 -56.85 -53.85 23.90
C HIS A 3 -55.50 -53.25 24.29
N ASN A 4 -54.48 -53.46 23.45
CA ASN A 4 -53.16 -52.86 23.60
C ASN A 4 -53.20 -51.42 23.07
N LYS A 5 -53.15 -50.44 23.99
CA LYS A 5 -52.89 -49.03 23.66
C LYS A 5 -51.37 -48.84 23.59
N SER A 6 -50.82 -48.69 22.39
CA SER A 6 -49.48 -48.15 22.19
C SER A 6 -49.51 -46.63 22.34
N GLY A 7 -49.02 -46.13 23.48
CA GLY A 7 -48.79 -44.71 23.70
C GLY A 7 -47.61 -44.22 22.87
N SER A 8 -47.89 -43.34 21.93
CA SER A 8 -46.91 -42.50 21.25
C SER A 8 -46.43 -41.43 22.23
N MET A 9 -45.23 -41.61 22.80
CA MET A 9 -44.50 -40.53 23.47
C MET A 9 -43.77 -39.74 22.39
N THR A 10 -44.37 -38.66 21.93
CA THR A 10 -43.69 -37.64 21.13
C THR A 10 -42.79 -36.84 22.08
N HIS A 11 -41.49 -37.13 22.10
CA HIS A 11 -40.51 -36.20 22.63
C HIS A 11 -40.56 -34.92 21.78
N PRO A 12 -40.65 -33.71 22.37
CA PRO A 12 -40.47 -32.48 21.61
C PRO A 12 -39.03 -32.48 21.07
N PRO A 13 -38.79 -31.97 19.85
CA PRO A 13 -37.43 -31.83 19.36
C PRO A 13 -36.67 -30.91 20.31
N LEU A 14 -35.47 -31.34 20.74
CA LEU A 14 -34.49 -30.46 21.38
C LEU A 14 -34.24 -29.29 20.43
N GLN A 15 -34.88 -28.15 20.69
CA GLN A 15 -34.43 -26.87 20.14
C GLN A 15 -33.06 -26.62 20.76
N PHE A 16 -32.00 -26.92 20.02
CA PHE A 16 -30.70 -26.33 20.29
C PHE A 16 -30.93 -24.81 20.23
N ILE A 17 -30.89 -24.14 21.38
CA ILE A 17 -30.89 -22.69 21.43
C ILE A 17 -29.53 -22.29 20.84
N VAL A 18 -29.53 -21.93 19.56
CA VAL A 18 -28.36 -21.36 18.91
C VAL A 18 -28.23 -19.94 19.45
N ASP A 19 -27.08 -19.61 20.04
CA ASP A 19 -26.76 -18.25 20.50
C ASP A 19 -27.03 -17.23 19.38
N PRO A 20 -27.45 -16.00 19.69
CA PRO A 20 -27.69 -14.99 18.67
C PRO A 20 -26.39 -14.69 17.90
N LEU A 21 -26.53 -14.37 16.61
CA LEU A 21 -25.41 -13.82 15.83
C LEU A 21 -25.16 -12.38 16.28
N HIS A 22 -23.93 -12.09 16.70
CA HIS A 22 -23.54 -10.77 17.15
C HIS A 22 -23.12 -9.91 15.96
N LEU A 23 -23.88 -8.85 15.69
CA LEU A 23 -23.64 -7.92 14.59
C LEU A 23 -22.90 -6.67 15.09
N TYR A 24 -21.90 -6.22 14.34
CA TYR A 24 -21.25 -4.93 14.55
C TYR A 24 -21.10 -4.20 13.22
N SER A 25 -21.01 -2.87 13.30
CA SER A 25 -20.83 -2.00 12.16
C SER A 25 -19.84 -0.91 12.51
N ILE A 26 -18.92 -0.64 11.59
CA ILE A 26 -17.96 0.45 11.65
C ILE A 26 -18.23 1.36 10.45
N PHE A 27 -18.55 2.61 10.71
CA PHE A 27 -18.82 3.59 9.66
C PHE A 27 -17.62 4.52 9.51
N HIS A 28 -17.10 4.60 8.30
CA HIS A 28 -15.96 5.43 7.93
C HIS A 28 -16.46 6.77 7.39
N LEU A 29 -16.00 7.88 7.97
CA LEU A 29 -16.35 9.23 7.53
C LEU A 29 -15.10 9.96 7.04
N ASN A 30 -15.15 10.42 5.79
CA ASN A 30 -14.06 11.14 5.16
C ASN A 30 -14.55 12.34 4.33
N LEU A 31 -14.39 13.56 4.85
CA LEU A 31 -14.65 14.80 4.09
C LEU A 31 -13.47 15.21 3.20
N ALA A 32 -12.29 14.65 3.43
CA ALA A 32 -11.15 14.87 2.56
C ALA A 32 -11.31 14.15 1.22
N TYR A 33 -12.32 13.27 1.08
CA TYR A 33 -12.61 12.49 -0.11
C TYR A 33 -12.41 13.30 -1.40
N SER A 34 -11.51 12.82 -2.25
CA SER A 34 -10.90 13.55 -3.36
C SER A 34 -11.88 14.21 -4.34
N SER A 35 -13.00 13.56 -4.59
CA SER A 35 -14.02 13.96 -5.55
C SER A 35 -15.11 14.85 -4.94
N ILE A 36 -15.09 15.04 -3.62
CA ILE A 36 -15.98 15.96 -2.91
C ILE A 36 -15.31 17.34 -2.87
N GLU A 37 -15.97 18.33 -3.49
CA GLU A 37 -15.55 19.72 -3.42
C GLU A 37 -15.78 20.29 -2.02
N GLU A 38 -14.97 21.27 -1.62
CA GLU A 38 -15.04 21.82 -0.26
C GLU A 38 -16.39 22.48 0.03
N GLU A 39 -17.02 23.06 -0.99
CA GLU A 39 -18.34 23.68 -0.88
C GLU A 39 -19.48 22.66 -0.72
N GLN A 40 -19.24 21.38 -1.03
CA GLN A 40 -20.22 20.30 -0.84
C GLN A 40 -20.16 19.69 0.57
N ARG A 41 -19.10 19.95 1.35
CA ARG A 41 -18.93 19.37 2.69
C ARG A 41 -20.12 19.63 3.63
N PRO A 42 -20.76 20.82 3.67
CA PRO A 42 -21.97 21.02 4.48
C PRO A 42 -23.13 20.09 4.08
N GLU A 43 -23.31 19.88 2.77
CA GLU A 43 -24.34 18.96 2.25
C GLU A 43 -24.04 17.50 2.64
N VAL A 44 -22.78 17.08 2.60
CA VAL A 44 -22.36 15.73 3.05
C VAL A 44 -22.65 15.54 4.53
N ILE A 45 -22.33 16.53 5.38
CA ILE A 45 -22.63 16.47 6.82
C ILE A 45 -24.14 16.32 7.04
N GLU A 46 -24.95 17.10 6.33
CA GLU A 46 -26.41 17.06 6.43
C GLU A 46 -27.00 15.73 5.95
N LYS A 47 -26.58 15.26 4.76
CA LYS A 47 -27.19 14.13 4.06
C LYS A 47 -26.61 12.77 4.42
N CYS A 48 -25.36 12.71 4.88
CA CYS A 48 -24.68 11.46 5.21
C CYS A 48 -24.44 11.32 6.70
N TYR A 49 -23.94 12.35 7.38
CA TYR A 49 -23.40 12.18 8.74
C TYR A 49 -24.45 12.34 9.83
N TRP A 50 -25.34 13.34 9.71
CA TRP A 50 -26.45 13.51 10.65
C TRP A 50 -27.40 12.30 10.68
N PRO A 51 -27.78 11.69 9.55
CA PRO A 51 -28.61 10.48 9.54
C PRO A 51 -28.00 9.32 10.32
N LEU A 52 -26.68 9.10 10.23
CA LEU A 52 -25.98 8.08 11.01
C LEU A 52 -26.17 8.30 12.52
N LEU A 53 -25.89 9.50 13.03
CA LEU A 53 -26.01 9.82 14.46
C LEU A 53 -27.47 9.70 14.94
N LYS A 54 -28.42 10.16 14.12
CA LYS A 54 -29.86 10.03 14.40
C LYS A 54 -30.29 8.57 14.48
N LEU A 55 -29.81 7.72 13.58
CA LEU A 55 -30.09 6.28 13.55
C LEU A 55 -29.55 5.60 14.80
N ALA A 56 -28.28 5.86 15.15
CA ALA A 56 -27.64 5.33 16.34
C ALA A 56 -28.43 5.68 17.61
N ARG A 57 -28.81 6.95 17.76
CA ARG A 57 -29.62 7.43 18.89
C ARG A 57 -31.00 6.78 18.92
N ARG A 58 -31.70 6.71 17.80
CA ARG A 58 -33.09 6.25 17.71
C ARG A 58 -33.26 4.81 18.20
N TYR A 59 -32.33 3.93 17.85
CA TYR A 59 -32.41 2.51 18.17
C TYR A 59 -31.40 2.05 19.22
N ASN A 60 -30.67 2.99 19.82
CA ASN A 60 -29.59 2.72 20.77
C ASN A 60 -28.58 1.70 20.20
N LEU A 61 -28.07 1.97 19.00
CA LEU A 61 -27.19 1.06 18.26
C LEU A 61 -25.72 1.35 18.58
N PRO A 62 -24.93 0.31 18.92
CA PRO A 62 -23.54 0.47 19.32
C PRO A 62 -22.61 0.53 18.10
N PHE A 63 -22.77 1.55 17.27
CA PHE A 63 -21.94 1.73 16.08
C PHE A 63 -20.51 2.14 16.44
N GLY A 64 -19.54 1.54 15.74
CA GLY A 64 -18.21 2.11 15.57
C GLY A 64 -18.28 3.26 14.59
N ILE A 65 -17.71 4.41 14.95
CA ILE A 65 -17.63 5.58 14.08
C ILE A 65 -16.16 5.96 13.97
N GLU A 66 -15.61 5.78 12.78
CA GLU A 66 -14.24 6.11 12.44
C GLU A 66 -14.21 7.45 11.69
N ILE A 67 -13.31 8.34 12.12
CA ILE A 67 -13.11 9.65 11.49
C ILE A 67 -11.63 10.05 11.57
N PRO A 68 -10.93 10.30 10.45
CA PRO A 68 -9.61 10.93 10.46
C PRO A 68 -9.69 12.32 11.10
N ALA A 69 -8.67 12.72 11.84
CA ALA A 69 -8.74 13.94 12.64
C ALA A 69 -8.93 15.21 11.79
N TYR A 70 -8.36 15.27 10.58
CA TYR A 70 -8.60 16.35 9.62
C TYR A 70 -10.08 16.46 9.21
N THR A 71 -10.76 15.32 9.01
CA THR A 71 -12.20 15.30 8.75
C THR A 71 -12.97 15.81 9.96
N LEU A 72 -12.56 15.42 11.17
CA LEU A 72 -13.19 15.88 12.41
C LEU A 72 -13.06 17.40 12.61
N GLU A 73 -11.87 17.98 12.39
CA GLU A 73 -11.64 19.43 12.40
C GLU A 73 -12.49 20.13 11.33
N SER A 74 -12.57 19.56 10.13
CA SER A 74 -13.40 20.09 9.05
C SER A 74 -14.87 20.13 9.44
N ILE A 75 -15.40 19.07 10.06
CA ILE A 75 -16.78 19.05 10.58
C ILE A 75 -16.94 20.09 11.69
N ALA A 76 -15.99 20.17 12.63
CA ALA A 76 -16.04 21.14 13.72
C ALA A 76 -16.10 22.59 13.22
N SER A 77 -15.44 22.89 12.10
CA SER A 77 -15.48 24.21 11.46
C SER A 77 -16.81 24.53 10.77
N ILE A 78 -17.52 23.51 10.26
CA ILE A 78 -18.75 23.65 9.47
C ILE A 78 -20.01 23.52 10.34
N ASP A 79 -20.06 22.51 11.19
CA ASP A 79 -21.19 22.18 12.06
C ASP A 79 -20.71 21.71 13.45
N PRO A 80 -20.41 22.64 14.37
CA PRO A 80 -20.02 22.31 15.74
C PRO A 80 -21.09 21.51 16.51
N ALA A 81 -22.37 21.61 16.14
CA ALA A 81 -23.45 20.88 16.81
C ALA A 81 -23.37 19.38 16.52
N TRP A 82 -22.89 19.02 15.33
CA TRP A 82 -22.61 17.62 14.98
C TRP A 82 -21.54 17.02 15.89
N ILE A 83 -20.45 17.74 16.17
CA ILE A 83 -19.39 17.30 17.11
C ILE A 83 -19.96 17.07 18.51
N GLY A 84 -20.83 17.97 18.98
CA GLY A 84 -21.51 17.84 20.26
C GLY A 84 -22.34 16.55 20.36
N GLU A 85 -23.09 16.21 19.31
CA GLU A 85 -23.88 14.97 19.27
C GLU A 85 -23.00 13.73 19.17
N LEU A 86 -21.94 13.75 18.34
CA LEU A 86 -20.97 12.66 18.26
C LEU A 86 -20.38 12.37 19.64
N ARG A 87 -19.86 13.41 20.31
CA ARG A 87 -19.28 13.29 21.66
C ARG A 87 -20.28 12.70 22.64
N ARG A 88 -21.54 13.16 22.64
CA ARG A 88 -22.59 12.61 23.52
C ARG A 88 -22.81 11.13 23.24
N LEU A 89 -22.84 10.72 21.97
CA LEU A 89 -23.06 9.32 21.58
C LEU A 89 -21.88 8.39 21.91
N THR A 90 -20.65 8.91 21.94
CA THR A 90 -19.44 8.12 22.18
C THR A 90 -18.93 8.16 23.62
N THR A 91 -19.49 9.02 24.47
CA THR A 91 -19.15 9.10 25.90
C THR A 91 -20.25 8.52 26.79
N ASP A 92 -21.48 9.02 26.65
CA ASP A 92 -22.64 8.59 27.44
C ASP A 92 -23.59 7.67 26.66
N GLY A 93 -23.38 7.57 25.34
CA GLY A 93 -24.23 6.84 24.42
C GLY A 93 -23.71 5.44 24.07
N PRO A 94 -24.36 4.78 23.10
CA PRO A 94 -24.02 3.41 22.75
C PRO A 94 -22.82 3.29 21.79
N CYS A 95 -22.42 4.38 21.14
CA CYS A 95 -21.43 4.35 20.07
C CYS A 95 -20.00 4.29 20.60
N GLU A 96 -19.09 3.88 19.74
CA GLU A 96 -17.66 3.81 20.03
C GLU A 96 -16.90 4.60 18.96
N PHE A 97 -16.05 5.52 19.38
CA PHE A 97 -15.21 6.29 18.46
C PHE A 97 -13.94 5.49 18.11
N ILE A 98 -13.57 5.47 16.84
CA ILE A 98 -12.40 4.76 16.31
C ILE A 98 -11.49 5.78 15.63
N GLY A 99 -10.19 5.75 15.95
CA GLY A 99 -9.21 6.66 15.35
C GLY A 99 -8.54 6.08 14.11
N SER A 100 -7.85 6.92 13.35
CA SER A 100 -7.02 6.50 12.19
C SER A 100 -5.82 7.42 11.91
N GLY A 101 -5.56 8.35 12.84
CA GLY A 101 -4.56 9.40 12.68
C GLY A 101 -5.14 10.72 12.16
N TYR A 102 -4.26 11.66 11.86
CA TYR A 102 -4.64 12.99 11.42
C TYR A 102 -5.21 12.99 9.99
N SER A 103 -4.50 12.42 9.03
CA SER A 103 -4.91 12.24 7.64
C SER A 103 -4.97 10.77 7.24
N GLN A 104 -5.57 10.49 6.08
CA GLN A 104 -5.64 9.14 5.53
C GLN A 104 -4.32 8.76 4.84
N LEU A 105 -3.33 8.36 5.63
CA LEU A 105 -2.07 7.87 5.10
C LEU A 105 -2.15 6.39 4.75
N ILE A 106 -1.62 6.02 3.57
CA ILE A 106 -1.34 4.62 3.25
C ILE A 106 -0.04 4.24 3.96
N GLY A 107 -0.15 3.91 5.24
CA GLY A 107 1.01 3.75 6.11
C GLY A 107 2.15 2.90 5.56
N PRO A 108 1.88 1.74 4.90
CA PRO A 108 2.93 0.88 4.36
C PRO A 108 3.82 1.50 3.26
N ILE A 109 3.42 2.62 2.63
CA ILE A 109 4.22 3.33 1.60
C ILE A 109 4.70 4.71 2.07
N VAL A 110 4.60 4.99 3.38
CA VAL A 110 4.98 6.27 3.99
C VAL A 110 6.05 6.02 5.06
N PRO A 111 7.09 6.88 5.23
CA PRO A 111 8.11 6.70 6.26
C PRO A 111 7.57 6.53 7.68
N ALA A 112 8.30 5.80 8.51
CA ALA A 112 7.90 5.40 9.86
C ALA A 112 7.60 6.60 10.78
N GLU A 113 8.43 7.63 10.72
CA GLU A 113 8.32 8.86 11.49
C GLU A 113 7.07 9.66 11.12
N VAL A 114 6.70 9.66 9.83
CA VAL A 114 5.47 10.30 9.34
C VAL A 114 4.24 9.53 9.83
N ASN A 115 4.28 8.20 9.85
CA ASN A 115 3.22 7.37 10.44
C ASN A 115 3.05 7.66 11.94
N ALA A 116 4.14 7.69 12.69
CA ALA A 116 4.13 8.03 14.11
C ALA A 116 3.58 9.44 14.37
N ALA A 117 4.01 10.44 13.58
CA ALA A 117 3.49 11.80 13.64
C ALA A 117 1.99 11.86 13.34
N ASN A 118 1.52 11.14 12.30
CA ASN A 118 0.12 11.11 11.92
C ASN A 118 -0.79 10.61 13.05
N LEU A 119 -0.40 9.51 13.72
CA LEU A 119 -1.16 8.96 14.84
C LEU A 119 -1.13 9.89 16.06
N ARG A 120 0.05 10.42 16.38
CA ARG A 120 0.24 11.34 17.52
C ARG A 120 -0.57 12.63 17.37
N ILE A 121 -0.50 13.28 16.20
CA ILE A 121 -1.26 14.50 15.90
C ILE A 121 -2.77 14.19 15.88
N GLY A 122 -3.17 13.06 15.29
CA GLY A 122 -4.56 12.61 15.31
C GLY A 122 -5.11 12.46 16.73
N ASN A 123 -4.36 11.78 17.61
CA ASN A 123 -4.72 11.60 19.02
C ASN A 123 -4.84 12.92 19.77
N ALA A 124 -3.96 13.90 19.49
CA ALA A 124 -4.05 15.23 20.08
C ALA A 124 -5.36 15.94 19.67
N VAL A 125 -5.72 15.90 18.39
CA VAL A 125 -6.96 16.49 17.86
C VAL A 125 -8.19 15.80 18.44
N TYR A 126 -8.20 14.47 18.54
CA TYR A 126 -9.30 13.74 19.18
C TYR A 126 -9.47 14.15 20.64
N LYS A 127 -8.37 14.28 21.38
CA LYS A 127 -8.38 14.72 22.77
C LYS A 127 -8.95 16.12 22.91
N GLU A 128 -8.59 17.03 22.01
CA GLU A 128 -9.08 18.41 21.99
C GLU A 128 -10.57 18.49 21.69
N LEU A 129 -11.04 17.84 20.61
CA LEU A 129 -12.41 17.99 20.12
C LEU A 129 -13.42 17.11 20.87
N LEU A 130 -13.02 15.90 21.28
CA LEU A 130 -13.91 14.92 21.92
C LEU A 130 -13.67 14.76 23.43
N GLY A 131 -12.51 15.18 23.93
CA GLY A 131 -12.14 15.08 25.34
C GLY A 131 -11.46 13.76 25.72
N PHE A 132 -11.23 12.85 24.78
CA PHE A 132 -10.58 11.55 25.00
C PHE A 132 -9.78 11.11 23.77
N VAL A 133 -8.92 10.10 23.94
CA VAL A 133 -8.16 9.44 22.86
C VAL A 133 -8.82 8.08 22.59
N PRO A 134 -9.08 7.70 21.32
CA PRO A 134 -9.65 6.40 20.99
C PRO A 134 -8.74 5.24 21.38
N GLY A 135 -9.33 4.12 21.80
CA GLY A 135 -8.60 2.86 22.07
C GLY A 135 -8.50 1.94 20.85
N LEU A 136 -9.37 2.12 19.85
CA LEU A 136 -9.40 1.36 18.60
C LEU A 136 -8.88 2.20 17.44
N ALA A 137 -8.09 1.57 16.56
CA ALA A 137 -7.66 2.16 15.29
C ALA A 137 -8.26 1.43 14.10
N TYR A 138 -8.63 2.18 13.06
CA TYR A 138 -8.97 1.64 11.76
C TYR A 138 -7.81 1.85 10.81
N ILE A 139 -7.33 0.77 10.19
CA ILE A 139 -6.23 0.88 9.23
C ILE A 139 -6.72 1.62 7.99
N ASN A 140 -6.08 2.74 7.66
CA ASN A 140 -6.44 3.59 6.52
C ASN A 140 -6.43 2.79 5.22
N GLU A 141 -7.53 2.90 4.47
CA GLU A 141 -7.84 2.08 3.28
C GLU A 141 -7.69 0.57 3.48
N GLN A 142 -7.55 0.13 4.73
CA GLN A 142 -7.15 -1.22 5.11
C GLN A 142 -5.92 -1.69 4.33
N ALA A 143 -4.97 -0.78 4.09
CA ALA A 143 -3.66 -1.09 3.54
C ALA A 143 -2.71 -1.43 4.69
N TYR A 144 -2.38 -2.70 4.85
CA TYR A 144 -1.69 -3.21 6.04
C TYR A 144 -0.30 -3.75 5.71
N SER A 145 0.64 -3.57 6.62
CA SER A 145 1.90 -4.32 6.74
C SER A 145 2.17 -4.55 8.22
N SER A 146 2.99 -5.54 8.60
CA SER A 146 3.39 -5.67 10.02
C SER A 146 4.22 -4.47 10.49
N GLY A 147 4.96 -3.83 9.59
CA GLY A 147 5.81 -2.68 9.90
C GLY A 147 5.08 -1.50 10.54
N ILE A 148 3.77 -1.34 10.30
CA ILE A 148 2.99 -0.25 10.92
C ILE A 148 2.44 -0.60 12.31
N LEU A 149 2.53 -1.86 12.76
CA LEU A 149 1.95 -2.30 14.03
C LEU A 149 2.53 -1.56 15.24
N GLN A 150 3.85 -1.41 15.29
CA GLN A 150 4.56 -0.71 16.36
C GLN A 150 3.98 0.69 16.57
N HIS A 151 3.69 1.43 15.49
CA HIS A 151 3.15 2.78 15.56
C HIS A 151 1.80 2.85 16.25
N TYR A 152 0.91 1.87 16.00
CA TYR A 152 -0.39 1.80 16.68
C TYR A 152 -0.23 1.46 18.17
N CYS A 153 0.65 0.51 18.50
CA CYS A 153 0.97 0.17 19.89
C CYS A 153 1.52 1.40 20.65
N ASP A 154 2.50 2.10 20.07
CA ASP A 154 3.15 3.27 20.66
C ASP A 154 2.19 4.46 20.82
N ALA A 155 1.26 4.62 19.88
CA ALA A 155 0.21 5.62 19.97
C ALA A 155 -0.88 5.29 21.02
N GLY A 156 -0.83 4.12 21.65
CA GLY A 156 -1.71 3.71 22.74
C GLY A 156 -3.00 3.01 22.31
N TYR A 157 -3.10 2.59 21.05
CA TYR A 157 -4.23 1.78 20.58
C TYR A 157 -4.12 0.34 21.11
N HIS A 158 -5.23 -0.23 21.56
CA HIS A 158 -5.29 -1.59 22.11
C HIS A 158 -5.90 -2.60 21.13
N ALA A 159 -6.39 -2.16 19.97
CA ALA A 159 -6.78 -3.03 18.86
C ALA A 159 -6.85 -2.26 17.55
N ILE A 160 -6.71 -3.00 16.44
CA ILE A 160 -6.88 -2.49 15.07
C ILE A 160 -8.05 -3.17 14.37
N VAL A 161 -8.56 -2.50 13.33
CA VAL A 161 -9.57 -3.02 12.41
C VAL A 161 -8.95 -3.20 11.02
N MET A 162 -9.01 -4.42 10.49
CA MET A 162 -8.44 -4.78 9.17
C MET A 162 -9.30 -5.84 8.46
N GLU A 163 -9.19 -5.93 7.14
CA GLU A 163 -10.06 -6.76 6.30
C GLU A 163 -9.67 -8.24 6.41
N TRP A 164 -10.67 -9.13 6.37
CA TRP A 164 -10.46 -10.58 6.31
C TRP A 164 -10.11 -11.10 4.91
N GLU A 165 -10.80 -10.63 3.85
CA GLU A 165 -10.83 -11.31 2.56
C GLU A 165 -9.47 -11.47 1.87
N ASN A 166 -8.66 -10.41 1.79
CA ASN A 166 -7.35 -10.47 1.13
C ASN A 166 -6.30 -11.26 1.92
N PRO A 167 -6.12 -11.05 3.25
CA PRO A 167 -5.27 -11.93 4.04
C PRO A 167 -5.67 -13.41 3.92
N TYR A 168 -6.95 -13.74 4.05
CA TYR A 168 -7.42 -15.13 3.91
C TYR A 168 -7.23 -15.71 2.50
N ARG A 169 -7.20 -14.87 1.45
CA ARG A 169 -6.91 -15.33 0.09
C ARG A 169 -5.51 -15.91 -0.01
N CYS A 170 -4.53 -15.28 0.64
CA CYS A 170 -3.13 -15.71 0.69
C CYS A 170 -2.85 -16.75 1.78
N HIS A 171 -3.76 -16.88 2.75
CA HIS A 171 -3.68 -17.82 3.87
C HIS A 171 -4.84 -18.82 3.90
N ARG A 172 -4.93 -19.68 2.86
CA ARG A 172 -6.02 -20.67 2.74
C ARG A 172 -5.95 -21.79 3.77
N GLU A 173 -4.82 -21.92 4.45
CA GLU A 173 -4.61 -22.81 5.59
C GLU A 173 -5.35 -22.34 6.86
N TRP A 174 -5.75 -21.07 6.95
CA TRP A 174 -6.50 -20.57 8.09
C TRP A 174 -7.88 -21.21 8.19
N ASN A 175 -8.34 -21.44 9.42
CA ASN A 175 -9.69 -21.93 9.63
C ASN A 175 -10.69 -20.82 9.21
N PRO A 176 -11.63 -21.09 8.29
CA PRO A 176 -12.59 -20.09 7.84
C PRO A 176 -13.47 -19.52 8.96
N GLU A 177 -13.61 -20.22 10.10
CA GLU A 177 -14.35 -19.75 11.27
C GLU A 177 -13.67 -18.56 11.97
N TRP A 178 -12.35 -18.37 11.81
CA TRP A 178 -11.61 -17.27 12.43
C TRP A 178 -12.11 -15.89 11.99
N ARG A 179 -12.77 -15.79 10.83
CA ARG A 179 -13.42 -14.55 10.37
C ARG A 179 -14.50 -14.04 11.33
N TYR A 180 -15.10 -14.94 12.13
CA TYR A 180 -16.17 -14.60 13.05
C TYR A 180 -15.69 -14.25 14.46
N HIS A 181 -14.39 -14.20 14.68
CA HIS A 181 -13.80 -14.01 16.01
C HIS A 181 -12.63 -13.03 15.94
N PRO A 182 -12.40 -12.22 17.00
CA PRO A 182 -11.22 -11.38 17.05
C PRO A 182 -9.95 -12.23 17.08
N GLN A 183 -8.91 -11.76 16.42
CA GLN A 183 -7.61 -12.43 16.35
C GLN A 183 -6.53 -11.49 16.91
N VAL A 184 -5.27 -11.83 16.71
CA VAL A 184 -4.14 -10.96 17.07
C VAL A 184 -3.25 -10.82 15.85
N ALA A 185 -3.03 -9.59 15.38
CA ALA A 185 -2.05 -9.31 14.35
C ALA A 185 -0.66 -9.23 14.99
N CYS A 186 0.36 -9.79 14.34
CA CYS A 186 1.73 -9.76 14.85
C CYS A 186 2.78 -9.47 13.77
N ASP A 187 3.91 -8.92 14.25
CA ASP A 187 5.12 -8.73 13.47
C ASP A 187 6.21 -9.73 13.86
N GLU A 188 7.32 -9.69 13.13
CA GLU A 188 8.52 -10.49 13.35
C GLU A 188 9.40 -10.00 14.52
N HIS A 189 9.07 -8.84 15.12
CA HIS A 189 9.80 -8.21 16.22
C HIS A 189 9.14 -8.43 17.59
N GLY A 190 8.05 -9.20 17.64
CA GLY A 190 7.33 -9.56 18.86
C GLY A 190 6.20 -8.61 19.22
N ASN A 191 5.97 -7.55 18.44
CA ASN A 191 4.78 -6.73 18.61
C ASN A 191 3.55 -7.50 18.17
N ASN A 192 2.48 -7.27 18.92
CA ASN A 192 1.19 -7.83 18.61
C ASN A 192 0.09 -6.90 19.09
N ILE A 193 -1.02 -6.90 18.37
CA ILE A 193 -2.19 -6.07 18.67
C ILE A 193 -3.46 -6.86 18.35
N PRO A 194 -4.48 -6.85 19.22
CA PRO A 194 -5.76 -7.45 18.91
C PRO A 194 -6.36 -6.91 17.60
N LEU A 195 -7.00 -7.80 16.86
CA LEU A 195 -7.49 -7.58 15.51
C LEU A 195 -9.00 -7.85 15.45
N ILE A 196 -9.74 -6.83 15.03
CA ILE A 196 -11.15 -6.93 14.67
C ILE A 196 -11.25 -6.99 13.15
N TRP A 197 -11.99 -7.97 12.64
CA TRP A 197 -12.18 -8.09 11.20
C TRP A 197 -13.12 -7.02 10.66
N ASN A 198 -12.84 -6.58 9.46
CA ASN A 198 -13.84 -6.01 8.56
C ASN A 198 -14.09 -7.00 7.42
N MET A 199 -15.24 -6.89 6.76
CA MET A 199 -15.63 -7.79 5.68
C MET A 199 -16.18 -7.00 4.50
N SER A 200 -15.56 -7.18 3.33
CA SER A 200 -15.96 -6.52 2.08
C SER A 200 -17.32 -6.96 1.55
N ILE A 201 -17.60 -8.26 1.59
CA ILE A 201 -18.82 -8.79 0.99
C ILE A 201 -20.10 -8.27 1.69
N PRO A 202 -20.18 -8.29 3.04
CA PRO A 202 -21.35 -7.79 3.76
C PRO A 202 -21.64 -6.31 3.51
N PHE A 203 -20.63 -5.43 3.59
CA PHE A 203 -20.88 -4.01 3.38
C PHE A 203 -21.27 -3.70 1.93
N GLN A 204 -20.74 -4.43 0.94
CA GLN A 204 -21.14 -4.27 -0.47
C GLN A 204 -22.59 -4.69 -0.66
N LYS A 205 -23.04 -5.77 -0.02
CA LYS A 205 -24.45 -6.18 -0.04
C LYS A 205 -25.35 -5.15 0.64
N LEU A 206 -24.90 -4.51 1.72
CA LEU A 206 -25.67 -3.45 2.38
C LEU A 206 -25.80 -2.23 1.47
N GLN A 207 -24.72 -1.85 0.78
CA GLN A 207 -24.74 -0.77 -0.23
C GLN A 207 -25.74 -1.10 -1.35
N ARG A 208 -25.71 -2.31 -1.91
CA ARG A 208 -26.70 -2.77 -2.90
C ARG A 208 -28.13 -2.68 -2.40
N TYR A 209 -28.37 -3.10 -1.15
CA TYR A 209 -29.69 -2.95 -0.54
C TYR A 209 -30.09 -1.48 -0.41
N ALA A 210 -29.21 -0.61 0.08
CA ALA A 210 -29.49 0.81 0.23
C ALA A 210 -29.76 1.50 -1.12
N HIS A 211 -29.06 1.08 -2.18
CA HIS A 211 -29.19 1.59 -3.54
C HIS A 211 -30.37 1.00 -4.33
N GLY A 212 -31.14 0.07 -3.73
CA GLY A 212 -32.31 -0.53 -4.36
C GLY A 212 -32.02 -1.73 -5.29
N GLU A 213 -30.78 -2.22 -5.33
CA GLU A 213 -30.37 -3.39 -6.12
C GLU A 213 -30.64 -4.73 -5.42
N MET A 214 -31.03 -4.70 -4.14
CA MET A 214 -31.32 -5.87 -3.32
C MET A 214 -32.52 -5.59 -2.42
N GLU A 215 -33.36 -6.60 -2.20
CA GLU A 215 -34.53 -6.50 -1.33
C GLU A 215 -34.19 -6.75 0.15
N LEU A 216 -34.98 -6.19 1.07
CA LEU A 216 -34.75 -6.35 2.51
C LEU A 216 -34.77 -7.82 2.94
N SER A 217 -35.70 -8.60 2.41
CA SER A 217 -35.81 -10.03 2.72
C SER A 217 -34.59 -10.81 2.24
N GLU A 218 -34.09 -10.52 1.04
CA GLU A 218 -32.88 -11.14 0.48
C GLU A 218 -31.66 -10.84 1.35
N PHE A 219 -31.51 -9.59 1.78
CA PHE A 219 -30.41 -9.20 2.66
C PHE A 219 -30.50 -9.90 4.03
N ILE A 220 -31.69 -9.96 4.64
CA ILE A 220 -31.89 -10.67 5.92
C ILE A 220 -31.59 -12.16 5.77
N GLU A 221 -32.08 -12.82 4.71
CA GLU A 221 -31.80 -14.22 4.42
C GLU A 221 -30.29 -14.48 4.30
N TYR A 222 -29.55 -13.58 3.64
CA TYR A 222 -28.10 -13.63 3.59
C TYR A 222 -27.47 -13.59 4.98
N ILE A 223 -27.86 -12.65 5.86
CA ILE A 223 -27.32 -12.58 7.23
C ILE A 223 -27.66 -13.85 8.03
N VAL A 224 -28.84 -14.45 7.84
CA VAL A 224 -29.23 -15.70 8.50
C VAL A 224 -28.28 -16.85 8.14
N THR A 225 -27.70 -16.87 6.93
CA THR A 225 -26.71 -17.90 6.55
C THR A 225 -25.42 -17.86 7.37
N HIS A 226 -25.20 -16.81 8.17
CA HIS A 226 -24.07 -16.70 9.07
C HIS A 226 -24.41 -17.06 10.52
N HIS A 227 -25.70 -17.22 10.84
CA HIS A 227 -26.20 -17.59 12.17
C HIS A 227 -26.09 -19.10 12.40
N HIS A 228 -24.98 -19.53 13.00
CA HIS A 228 -24.74 -20.92 13.38
C HIS A 228 -24.04 -20.98 14.75
N ALA A 229 -24.05 -22.16 15.37
CA ALA A 229 -23.23 -22.44 16.54
C ALA A 229 -21.80 -22.82 16.13
N PRO A 230 -20.76 -22.52 16.95
CA PRO A 230 -20.81 -21.76 18.20
C PRO A 230 -21.10 -20.26 17.96
N MET A 231 -21.27 -19.46 19.02
CA MET A 231 -21.46 -18.01 18.94
C MET A 231 -20.48 -17.35 17.95
N ARG A 232 -20.98 -16.47 17.08
CA ARG A 232 -20.21 -15.77 16.02
C ARG A 232 -20.40 -14.26 16.10
N PHE A 233 -19.36 -13.52 15.70
CA PHE A 233 -19.38 -12.08 15.47
C PHE A 233 -19.33 -11.80 13.96
N PHE A 234 -20.13 -10.85 13.47
CA PHE A 234 -20.25 -10.58 12.04
C PHE A 234 -20.22 -9.08 11.73
N SER A 235 -19.25 -8.68 10.89
CA SER A 235 -19.14 -7.31 10.39
C SER A 235 -20.26 -7.08 9.38
N LEU A 236 -21.26 -6.29 9.77
CA LEU A 236 -22.37 -5.94 8.91
C LEU A 236 -22.00 -4.80 7.95
N TYR A 237 -21.18 -3.86 8.42
CA TYR A 237 -20.74 -2.71 7.64
C TYR A 237 -19.36 -2.21 8.09
N GLY A 238 -18.57 -1.71 7.14
CA GLY A 238 -17.18 -1.29 7.36
C GLY A 238 -16.63 -0.46 6.21
N ASN A 239 -17.35 0.56 5.76
CA ASN A 239 -16.97 1.34 4.58
C ASN A 239 -17.46 2.79 4.66
N ASP A 240 -17.12 3.57 3.65
CA ASP A 240 -17.44 5.00 3.50
C ASP A 240 -18.96 5.24 3.48
N ILE A 241 -19.44 6.25 4.21
CA ILE A 241 -20.88 6.61 4.23
C ILE A 241 -21.27 7.73 3.27
N GLU A 242 -20.29 8.38 2.64
CA GLU A 242 -20.50 9.42 1.61
C GLU A 242 -21.09 8.86 0.31
N VAL A 243 -21.58 7.62 0.34
CA VAL A 243 -22.28 6.93 -0.75
C VAL A 243 -23.79 6.80 -0.49
N PHE A 244 -24.29 7.26 0.66
CA PHE A 244 -25.71 7.23 1.03
C PHE A 244 -26.35 8.61 0.95
N ASN A 245 -27.44 8.75 0.18
CA ASN A 245 -28.14 10.00 -0.18
C ASN A 245 -27.24 11.10 -0.74
N PHE A 246 -26.03 10.74 -1.16
CA PHE A 246 -25.04 11.59 -1.77
C PHE A 246 -24.26 10.77 -2.79
N ARG A 247 -23.76 11.44 -3.83
CA ARG A 247 -22.90 10.85 -4.85
C ARG A 247 -21.62 11.65 -4.95
N PRO A 248 -20.47 11.05 -4.59
CA PRO A 248 -19.19 11.73 -4.60
C PRO A 248 -18.68 11.95 -6.04
N GLY A 249 -19.32 11.40 -7.08
CA GLY A 249 -18.96 11.64 -8.48
C GLY A 249 -17.71 10.87 -8.92
N ARG A 250 -17.40 9.75 -8.26
CA ARG A 250 -16.16 8.99 -8.46
C ARG A 250 -16.17 8.22 -9.79
N TYR A 251 -17.33 7.69 -10.15
CA TYR A 251 -17.49 6.76 -11.27
C TYR A 251 -18.62 7.22 -12.19
N HIS A 252 -18.47 7.00 -13.49
CA HIS A 252 -19.56 7.13 -14.46
C HIS A 252 -20.68 6.06 -14.28
N THR A 253 -20.60 5.26 -13.20
CA THR A 253 -21.45 4.11 -12.90
C THR A 253 -22.05 4.16 -11.49
N GLU A 254 -22.02 5.30 -10.81
CA GLU A 254 -22.73 5.46 -9.54
C GLU A 254 -24.25 5.33 -9.77
N ALA A 255 -24.96 4.62 -8.89
CA ALA A 255 -26.41 4.43 -9.03
C ALA A 255 -27.14 5.78 -8.92
N ASP A 256 -28.22 5.96 -9.68
CA ASP A 256 -29.06 7.14 -9.60
C ASP A 256 -29.69 7.27 -8.19
N LEU A 257 -29.86 8.50 -7.69
CA LEU A 257 -30.51 8.77 -6.41
C LEU A 257 -32.03 8.64 -6.55
N GLU A 258 -32.51 7.42 -6.69
CA GLU A 258 -33.95 7.11 -6.86
C GLU A 258 -34.68 6.90 -5.52
N TYR A 259 -33.96 6.53 -4.46
CA TYR A 259 -34.51 6.15 -3.16
C TYR A 259 -34.01 7.03 -2.03
N ASP A 260 -34.76 7.08 -0.93
CA ASP A 260 -34.21 7.50 0.37
C ASP A 260 -33.37 6.36 0.96
N GLU A 261 -32.08 6.37 0.65
CA GLU A 261 -31.12 5.31 1.00
C GLU A 261 -30.96 5.21 2.52
N TRP A 262 -30.97 6.35 3.24
CA TRP A 262 -30.98 6.35 4.70
C TRP A 262 -32.30 5.83 5.27
N GLY A 263 -33.43 6.07 4.61
CA GLY A 263 -34.71 5.44 4.92
C GLY A 263 -34.63 3.91 4.84
N ARG A 264 -34.04 3.38 3.76
CA ARG A 264 -33.80 1.94 3.60
C ARG A 264 -32.84 1.41 4.67
N VAL A 265 -31.71 2.07 4.91
CA VAL A 265 -30.77 1.70 5.99
C VAL A 265 -31.49 1.68 7.34
N ASN A 266 -32.34 2.67 7.64
CA ASN A 266 -33.17 2.68 8.84
C ASN A 266 -34.07 1.44 8.93
N ASP A 267 -34.74 1.07 7.83
CA ASP A 267 -35.64 -0.09 7.80
C ASP A 267 -34.89 -1.40 8.03
N LEU A 268 -33.69 -1.54 7.47
CA LEU A 268 -32.81 -2.67 7.71
C LEU A 268 -32.43 -2.81 9.19
N TYR A 269 -31.87 -1.76 9.80
CA TYR A 269 -31.48 -1.83 11.21
C TYR A 269 -32.69 -2.01 12.14
N ALA A 270 -33.84 -1.44 11.80
CA ALA A 270 -35.08 -1.67 12.54
C ALA A 270 -35.56 -3.12 12.45
N ALA A 271 -35.44 -3.76 11.28
CA ALA A 271 -35.78 -5.17 11.08
C ALA A 271 -34.82 -6.09 11.85
N LEU A 272 -33.51 -5.89 11.70
CA LEU A 272 -32.49 -6.68 12.41
C LEU A 272 -32.62 -6.55 13.93
N LYS A 273 -32.94 -5.35 14.45
CA LYS A 273 -33.11 -5.12 15.89
C LYS A 273 -34.33 -5.84 16.49
N LYS A 274 -35.37 -6.08 15.70
CA LYS A 274 -36.59 -6.79 16.13
C LYS A 274 -36.44 -8.31 16.07
N ASP A 275 -35.45 -8.81 15.34
CA ASP A 275 -35.24 -10.24 15.14
C ASP A 275 -34.40 -10.82 16.30
N PRO A 276 -34.93 -11.79 17.07
CA PRO A 276 -34.23 -12.34 18.22
C PRO A 276 -32.98 -13.17 17.85
N ARG A 277 -32.79 -13.49 16.56
CA ARG A 277 -31.57 -14.17 16.08
C ARG A 277 -30.35 -13.27 16.10
N PHE A 278 -30.53 -11.95 16.18
CA PHE A 278 -29.45 -10.98 16.07
C PHE A 278 -29.31 -10.14 17.33
N THR A 279 -28.08 -9.81 17.69
CA THR A 279 -27.76 -8.86 18.77
C THR A 279 -26.68 -7.91 18.30
N PHE A 280 -26.87 -6.61 18.50
CA PHE A 280 -25.84 -5.63 18.17
C PHE A 280 -24.84 -5.45 19.31
N ILE A 281 -23.56 -5.36 18.97
CA ILE A 281 -22.46 -5.11 19.91
C ILE A 281 -21.54 -4.02 19.36
N SER A 282 -20.83 -3.32 20.26
CA SER A 282 -19.79 -2.37 19.84
C SER A 282 -18.54 -3.12 19.40
N PRO A 283 -17.72 -2.54 18.49
CA PRO A 283 -16.46 -3.13 18.07
C PRO A 283 -15.55 -3.56 19.22
N GLY A 284 -15.35 -2.71 20.23
CA GLY A 284 -14.47 -3.00 21.37
C GLY A 284 -14.95 -4.16 22.23
N ARG A 285 -16.27 -4.37 22.34
CA ARG A 285 -16.82 -5.54 23.07
C ARG A 285 -16.52 -6.86 22.39
N LEU A 286 -16.22 -6.89 21.09
CA LEU A 286 -15.77 -8.14 20.45
C LEU A 286 -14.53 -8.70 21.13
N LEU A 287 -13.65 -7.84 21.63
CA LEU A 287 -12.37 -8.23 22.22
C LEU A 287 -12.54 -9.07 23.50
N GLU A 288 -13.70 -9.00 24.17
CA GLU A 288 -14.05 -9.91 25.27
C GLU A 288 -14.06 -11.39 24.80
N GLY A 289 -14.25 -11.62 23.50
CA GLY A 289 -14.21 -12.93 22.87
C GLY A 289 -12.81 -13.46 22.52
N LEU A 290 -11.72 -12.71 22.77
CA LEU A 290 -10.35 -13.14 22.42
C LEU A 290 -9.93 -14.47 23.03
N SER A 291 -10.52 -14.87 24.17
CA SER A 291 -10.22 -16.13 24.83
C SER A 291 -11.07 -17.32 24.35
N SER A 292 -11.89 -17.14 23.31
CA SER A 292 -12.76 -18.20 22.78
C SER A 292 -12.01 -19.14 21.82
N GLN A 293 -12.53 -20.35 21.61
CA GLN A 293 -11.84 -21.46 20.93
C GLN A 293 -11.29 -21.12 19.51
N ASN A 294 -11.96 -20.22 18.78
CA ASN A 294 -11.59 -19.81 17.42
C ASN A 294 -10.97 -18.40 17.36
N ALA A 295 -10.67 -17.81 18.51
CA ALA A 295 -10.17 -16.45 18.66
C ALA A 295 -8.70 -16.45 19.10
N GLY A 296 -8.08 -15.27 19.08
CA GLY A 296 -6.76 -15.06 19.68
C GLY A 296 -5.61 -15.78 18.96
N ASN A 297 -5.81 -16.22 17.72
CA ASN A 297 -4.72 -16.76 16.91
C ASN A 297 -3.78 -15.61 16.54
N MET A 298 -2.48 -15.88 16.63
CA MET A 298 -1.42 -14.96 16.22
C MET A 298 -1.26 -15.06 14.71
N LEU A 299 -1.57 -13.97 13.98
CA LEU A 299 -1.63 -13.95 12.53
C LEU A 299 -0.64 -12.92 11.96
N HIS A 300 0.14 -13.36 10.98
CA HIS A 300 0.80 -12.47 10.02
C HIS A 300 -0.14 -12.32 8.82
N LEU A 301 -0.63 -11.11 8.56
CA LEU A 301 -1.68 -10.89 7.56
C LEU A 301 -1.17 -10.79 6.13
N GLU A 302 0.12 -10.49 5.99
CA GLU A 302 0.81 -10.31 4.73
C GLU A 302 1.53 -11.59 4.30
N SER A 303 1.79 -11.69 3.01
CA SER A 303 2.50 -12.82 2.40
C SER A 303 3.54 -12.30 1.40
N PRO A 304 4.50 -13.12 0.93
CA PRO A 304 5.44 -12.67 -0.10
C PRO A 304 4.74 -12.31 -1.43
N GLU A 305 3.59 -12.93 -1.73
CA GLU A 305 2.76 -12.63 -2.89
C GLU A 305 1.99 -11.31 -2.72
N GLU A 306 1.54 -11.00 -1.50
CA GLU A 306 0.78 -9.80 -1.13
C GLU A 306 1.37 -9.19 0.15
N PRO A 307 2.49 -8.44 0.03
CA PRO A 307 3.19 -7.88 1.18
C PRO A 307 2.41 -6.72 1.82
N ILE A 308 1.49 -6.11 1.08
CA ILE A 308 0.62 -5.05 1.56
C ILE A 308 -0.83 -5.37 1.16
N PRO A 309 -1.57 -6.20 1.91
CA PRO A 309 -2.99 -6.44 1.65
C PRO A 309 -3.80 -5.15 1.79
N VAL A 310 -4.80 -4.98 0.91
CA VAL A 310 -5.69 -3.80 0.82
C VAL A 310 -7.14 -4.26 0.73
N LYS A 311 -8.13 -3.50 1.25
CA LYS A 311 -9.55 -3.89 1.12
C LYS A 311 -10.03 -4.00 -0.34
N LYS A 312 -11.04 -4.86 -0.56
CA LYS A 312 -11.80 -5.05 -1.81
C LYS A 312 -11.03 -5.89 -2.86
N GLN A 313 -11.29 -5.62 -4.13
CA GLN A 313 -10.77 -6.37 -5.28
C GLN A 313 -9.32 -5.99 -5.58
N GLY A 314 -8.53 -6.89 -6.18
CA GLY A 314 -7.09 -6.66 -6.46
C GLY A 314 -6.74 -5.43 -7.34
N LYS A 315 -7.74 -4.75 -7.93
CA LYS A 315 -7.55 -3.44 -8.57
C LYS A 315 -7.28 -2.29 -7.58
N TYR A 316 -7.58 -2.50 -6.30
CA TYR A 316 -7.27 -1.59 -5.21
C TYR A 316 -5.98 -2.10 -4.56
N ASN A 317 -4.84 -1.72 -5.11
CA ASN A 317 -3.52 -2.04 -4.57
C ASN A 317 -2.69 -0.75 -4.42
N ILE A 318 -1.49 -0.87 -3.86
CA ILE A 318 -0.69 0.30 -3.47
C ILE A 318 -0.26 1.19 -4.64
N SER A 319 -0.17 0.67 -5.87
CA SER A 319 0.29 1.45 -7.03
C SER A 319 -0.61 2.66 -7.28
N ARG A 320 -1.91 2.50 -6.97
CA ARG A 320 -2.96 3.53 -7.02
C ARG A 320 -2.58 4.82 -6.29
N TRP A 321 -1.90 4.71 -5.15
CA TRP A 321 -1.53 5.86 -4.32
C TRP A 321 -0.05 6.24 -4.45
N ALA A 322 0.76 5.31 -4.96
CA ALA A 322 2.20 5.48 -5.07
C ALA A 322 2.63 6.13 -6.39
N VAL A 323 2.14 5.63 -7.54
CA VAL A 323 2.71 5.94 -8.86
C VAL A 323 1.69 6.07 -10.00
N THR A 324 0.39 6.03 -9.71
CA THR A 324 -0.63 6.00 -10.79
C THR A 324 -1.39 7.31 -11.00
N GLY A 325 -2.01 7.88 -9.97
CA GLY A 325 -3.09 8.87 -10.04
C GLY A 325 -2.81 10.15 -10.84
N ARG A 326 -2.87 11.31 -10.17
CA ARG A 326 -2.66 12.61 -10.83
C ARG A 326 -1.23 13.09 -10.59
N ASN A 327 -0.25 12.34 -11.12
CA ASN A 327 1.18 12.56 -10.90
C ASN A 327 1.66 12.21 -9.47
N ASP A 328 1.18 11.07 -8.96
CA ASP A 328 1.49 10.59 -7.62
C ASP A 328 3.00 10.40 -7.39
N LEU A 329 3.76 10.01 -8.42
CA LEU A 329 5.22 9.91 -8.35
C LEU A 329 5.83 11.24 -7.91
N TYR A 330 5.51 12.35 -8.60
CA TYR A 330 6.01 13.68 -8.24
C TYR A 330 5.63 14.05 -6.81
N VAL A 331 4.36 13.83 -6.47
CA VAL A 331 3.83 14.22 -5.17
C VAL A 331 4.51 13.47 -4.04
N ASN A 332 4.65 12.15 -4.16
CA ASN A 332 5.31 11.33 -3.13
C ASN A 332 6.81 11.67 -3.06
N THR A 333 7.45 11.95 -4.20
CA THR A 333 8.85 12.43 -4.24
C THR A 333 9.01 13.76 -3.50
N ALA A 334 8.11 14.72 -3.75
CA ALA A 334 8.12 16.01 -3.06
C ALA A 334 7.91 15.85 -1.54
N CYS A 335 7.04 14.95 -1.13
CA CYS A 335 6.85 14.66 0.29
C CYS A 335 8.11 14.00 0.90
N HIS A 336 8.81 13.12 0.17
CA HIS A 336 10.11 12.58 0.60
C HIS A 336 11.20 13.66 0.74
N GLN A 337 11.21 14.67 -0.13
CA GLN A 337 12.13 15.81 -0.02
C GLN A 337 11.87 16.62 1.26
N ILE A 338 10.60 16.93 1.53
CA ILE A 338 10.17 17.61 2.76
C ILE A 338 10.53 16.79 3.99
N TYR A 339 10.18 15.51 3.99
CA TYR A 339 10.52 14.58 5.06
C TYR A 339 12.02 14.51 5.33
N SER A 340 12.83 14.34 4.27
CA SER A 340 14.30 14.25 4.41
C SER A 340 14.87 15.52 5.01
N HIS A 341 14.34 16.70 4.63
CA HIS A 341 14.71 17.96 5.25
C HIS A 341 14.35 18.00 6.74
N TYR A 342 13.17 17.52 7.13
CA TYR A 342 12.74 17.50 8.53
C TYR A 342 13.64 16.59 9.39
N ILE A 343 14.03 15.43 8.86
CA ILE A 343 14.97 14.55 9.56
C ILE A 343 16.36 15.19 9.67
N GLN A 344 16.88 15.78 8.60
CA GLN A 344 18.20 16.42 8.60
C GLN A 344 18.27 17.66 9.51
N SER A 345 17.15 18.38 9.65
CA SER A 345 17.04 19.58 10.49
C SER A 345 16.58 19.28 11.93
N ASP A 346 16.31 18.00 12.25
CA ASP A 346 15.73 17.58 13.53
C ASP A 346 14.45 18.38 13.89
N CYS A 347 13.53 18.47 12.92
CA CYS A 347 12.31 19.27 13.05
C CYS A 347 11.37 18.69 14.12
N GLN A 348 11.09 19.47 15.16
CA GLN A 348 10.20 19.10 16.27
C GLN A 348 8.83 19.82 16.22
N ASP A 349 8.55 20.59 15.17
CA ASP A 349 7.33 21.39 15.08
C ASP A 349 6.13 20.59 14.55
N ASP A 350 5.12 20.41 15.39
CA ASP A 350 3.93 19.62 15.09
C ASP A 350 3.08 20.19 13.96
N ASP A 351 3.02 21.51 13.80
CA ASP A 351 2.26 22.13 12.70
C ASP A 351 2.91 21.83 11.35
N THR A 352 4.23 21.82 11.33
CA THR A 352 5.03 21.43 10.16
C THR A 352 4.85 19.93 9.82
N TRP A 353 4.87 19.04 10.82
CA TRP A 353 4.55 17.61 10.60
C TRP A 353 3.09 17.38 10.19
N ARG A 354 2.15 18.15 10.74
CA ARG A 354 0.74 18.13 10.38
C ARG A 354 0.54 18.48 8.91
N GLU A 355 1.25 19.50 8.40
CA GLU A 355 1.23 19.84 6.98
C GLU A 355 1.75 18.69 6.11
N LEU A 356 2.85 18.05 6.51
CA LEU A 356 3.38 16.89 5.77
C LEU A 356 2.38 15.72 5.75
N CYS A 357 1.75 15.38 6.89
CA CYS A 357 0.70 14.36 6.94
C CYS A 357 -0.47 14.72 6.00
N TYR A 358 -0.90 15.99 5.97
CA TYR A 358 -1.93 16.45 5.03
C TYR A 358 -1.47 16.26 3.57
N LEU A 359 -0.26 16.72 3.23
CA LEU A 359 0.26 16.64 1.86
C LEU A 359 0.41 15.19 1.38
N TRP A 360 0.69 14.26 2.29
CA TRP A 360 0.83 12.83 1.99
C TRP A 360 -0.48 12.04 2.02
N SER A 361 -1.64 12.69 2.22
CA SER A 361 -2.93 11.99 2.27
C SER A 361 -3.26 11.26 0.97
N SER A 362 -3.80 10.04 1.09
CA SER A 362 -4.28 9.21 -0.01
C SER A 362 -5.41 9.90 -0.80
N ASP A 363 -6.13 10.81 -0.15
CA ASP A 363 -7.21 11.62 -0.72
C ASP A 363 -6.79 12.44 -1.94
N PHE A 364 -5.52 12.81 -2.08
CA PHE A 364 -5.09 13.61 -3.24
C PHE A 364 -4.69 12.75 -4.45
N ARG A 365 -4.63 11.43 -4.28
CA ARG A 365 -4.09 10.49 -5.28
C ARG A 365 -5.17 9.95 -6.21
N THR A 366 -6.38 9.71 -5.69
CA THR A 366 -7.45 9.05 -6.46
C THR A 366 -8.50 10.05 -6.92
N HIS A 367 -8.92 10.05 -8.19
CA HIS A 367 -10.07 10.83 -8.71
C HIS A 367 -10.20 12.33 -8.35
N ILE A 368 -9.14 12.99 -7.86
CA ILE A 368 -9.17 14.38 -7.43
C ILE A 368 -9.66 15.32 -8.54
N THR A 369 -10.49 16.30 -8.17
CA THR A 369 -10.99 17.32 -9.09
C THR A 369 -9.91 18.32 -9.47
N GLU A 370 -10.12 19.06 -10.57
CA GLU A 370 -9.20 20.11 -11.00
C GLU A 370 -9.00 21.18 -9.93
N LYS A 371 -10.11 21.68 -9.37
CA LYS A 371 -10.10 22.76 -8.40
C LYS A 371 -9.35 22.37 -7.13
N ARG A 372 -9.58 21.16 -6.63
CA ARG A 372 -8.84 20.64 -5.46
C ARG A 372 -7.38 20.38 -5.75
N TRP A 373 -7.06 19.88 -6.95
CA TRP A 373 -5.67 19.68 -7.37
C TRP A 373 -4.85 20.97 -7.40
N GLN A 374 -5.40 22.05 -7.94
CA GLN A 374 -4.69 23.34 -7.97
C GLN A 374 -4.39 23.85 -6.56
N LYS A 375 -5.39 23.85 -5.66
CA LYS A 375 -5.20 24.22 -4.24
C LYS A 375 -4.16 23.33 -3.55
N TYR A 376 -4.18 22.03 -3.84
CA TYR A 376 -3.24 21.06 -3.29
C TYR A 376 -1.81 21.36 -3.74
N ILE A 377 -1.58 21.53 -5.04
CA ILE A 377 -0.26 21.84 -5.61
C ILE A 377 0.26 23.18 -5.11
N GLU A 378 -0.59 24.18 -4.90
CA GLU A 378 -0.19 25.45 -4.28
C GLU A 378 0.31 25.26 -2.84
N ARG A 379 -0.28 24.36 -2.04
CA ARG A 379 0.21 24.03 -0.70
C ARG A 379 1.52 23.26 -0.75
N LEU A 380 1.60 22.24 -1.59
CA LEU A 380 2.81 21.44 -1.78
C LEU A 380 3.99 22.30 -2.23
N THR A 381 3.76 23.21 -3.18
CA THR A 381 4.79 24.13 -3.68
C THR A 381 5.28 25.06 -2.58
N ARG A 382 4.37 25.64 -1.78
CA ARG A 382 4.75 26.46 -0.62
C ARG A 382 5.57 25.68 0.41
N ALA A 383 5.22 24.42 0.69
CA ALA A 383 5.99 23.59 1.61
C ALA A 383 7.42 23.31 1.09
N LEU A 384 7.58 23.08 -0.22
CA LEU A 384 8.89 22.96 -0.87
C LEU A 384 9.71 24.26 -0.84
N GLU A 385 9.06 25.41 -1.05
CA GLU A 385 9.70 26.73 -0.96
C GLU A 385 10.24 27.01 0.45
N VAL A 386 9.49 26.63 1.50
CA VAL A 386 9.88 26.82 2.91
C VAL A 386 11.19 26.09 3.24
N ILE A 387 11.38 24.87 2.72
CA ILE A 387 12.61 24.10 2.94
C ILE A 387 13.76 24.50 1.99
N GLY A 388 13.55 25.52 1.15
CA GLY A 388 14.53 25.98 0.18
C GLY A 388 14.75 25.02 -0.99
N TYR A 389 13.80 24.12 -1.26
CA TYR A 389 13.89 23.23 -2.42
C TYR A 389 13.45 23.99 -3.67
N GLU A 390 14.42 24.54 -4.41
CA GLU A 390 14.14 25.13 -5.72
C GLU A 390 13.65 24.04 -6.68
N ARG A 391 12.66 24.34 -7.54
CA ARG A 391 12.34 23.54 -8.73
C ARG A 391 13.51 23.63 -9.70
N VAL A 392 14.61 22.97 -9.39
CA VAL A 392 15.78 23.01 -10.25
C VAL A 392 15.59 21.98 -11.35
N SER A 393 15.16 22.46 -12.52
CA SER A 393 15.36 21.75 -13.76
C SER A 393 16.87 21.59 -13.99
N GLY A 394 17.38 20.38 -13.79
CA GLY A 394 18.65 19.95 -14.36
C GLY A 394 19.92 20.59 -13.80
N GLN A 395 19.99 20.98 -12.52
CA GLN A 395 21.32 21.09 -11.91
C GLN A 395 21.82 19.70 -11.55
N ARG A 396 22.94 19.33 -12.18
CA ARG A 396 23.86 18.31 -11.66
C ARG A 396 24.24 18.74 -10.25
N SER A 397 23.54 18.23 -9.23
CA SER A 397 24.01 18.35 -7.86
C SER A 397 25.35 17.62 -7.78
N GLY A 398 26.42 18.40 -7.77
CA GLY A 398 27.74 17.94 -7.38
C GLY A 398 27.71 17.62 -5.91
N GLU A 399 27.84 16.35 -5.57
CA GLU A 399 29.03 15.77 -4.95
C GLU A 399 28.72 14.29 -4.76
N HIS A 400 29.55 13.44 -5.38
CA HIS A 400 29.49 12.00 -5.18
C HIS A 400 29.81 11.72 -3.71
N SER A 401 28.80 11.47 -2.88
CA SER A 401 29.01 10.81 -1.59
C SER A 401 29.17 9.31 -1.83
N CYS A 402 30.23 8.94 -2.55
CA CYS A 402 30.88 7.68 -2.19
C CYS A 402 31.45 7.90 -0.80
N ASP A 403 31.12 7.01 0.12
CA ASP A 403 31.73 6.96 1.43
C ASP A 403 33.24 6.75 1.23
N MET A 404 34.01 7.85 1.25
CA MET A 404 35.46 7.86 1.01
C MET A 404 36.21 7.36 2.25
N TYR A 405 35.84 6.17 2.72
CA TYR A 405 36.54 5.49 3.80
C TYR A 405 37.44 4.40 3.21
N GLY A 406 38.75 4.51 3.45
CA GLY A 406 39.74 3.54 3.01
C GLY A 406 40.60 4.00 1.82
N GLN A 407 41.43 3.08 1.31
CA GLN A 407 42.31 3.35 0.18
C GLN A 407 41.60 3.05 -1.15
N SER A 408 41.65 3.98 -2.09
CA SER A 408 41.15 3.78 -3.46
C SER A 408 41.89 2.61 -4.13
N LYS A 409 41.12 1.70 -4.73
CA LYS A 409 41.61 0.54 -5.45
C LYS A 409 41.80 0.88 -6.94
N PRO A 410 42.86 0.37 -7.61
CA PRO A 410 43.10 0.67 -9.03
C PRO A 410 41.97 0.12 -9.91
N GLY A 411 41.51 0.94 -10.86
CA GLY A 411 40.54 0.56 -11.87
C GLY A 411 41.18 -0.07 -13.09
N ARG A 412 40.53 -1.07 -13.70
CA ARG A 412 40.88 -1.58 -15.03
C ARG A 412 39.65 -1.60 -15.92
N ILE A 413 39.82 -1.11 -17.14
CA ILE A 413 38.74 -1.02 -18.12
C ILE A 413 39.18 -1.75 -19.39
N HIS A 414 38.41 -2.76 -19.80
CA HIS A 414 38.63 -3.48 -21.04
C HIS A 414 37.38 -3.38 -21.93
N LYS A 415 37.54 -2.74 -23.09
CA LYS A 415 36.45 -2.51 -24.05
C LYS A 415 36.59 -3.46 -25.24
N THR A 416 35.48 -4.11 -25.57
CA THR A 416 35.29 -4.89 -26.80
C THR A 416 34.14 -4.26 -27.62
N ASP A 417 33.85 -4.79 -28.80
CA ASP A 417 32.74 -4.28 -29.64
C ASP A 417 31.36 -4.44 -29.00
N ARG A 418 31.18 -5.47 -28.16
CA ARG A 418 29.91 -5.79 -27.52
C ARG A 418 29.87 -5.42 -26.04
N HIS A 419 31.00 -5.50 -25.34
CA HIS A 419 31.02 -5.39 -23.88
C HIS A 419 32.06 -4.40 -23.39
N LEU A 420 31.77 -3.79 -22.24
CA LEU A 420 32.72 -3.06 -21.42
C LEU A 420 32.89 -3.83 -20.10
N LEU A 421 34.09 -4.33 -19.85
CA LEU A 421 34.45 -4.98 -18.60
C LEU A 421 35.20 -3.97 -17.74
N ILE A 422 34.73 -3.76 -16.51
CA ILE A 422 35.35 -2.90 -15.51
C ILE A 422 35.71 -3.74 -14.28
N GLU A 423 36.92 -3.57 -13.77
CA GLU A 423 37.35 -4.14 -12.49
C GLU A 423 37.78 -3.00 -11.58
N ALA A 424 37.24 -2.95 -10.36
CA ALA A 424 37.60 -2.00 -9.33
C ALA A 424 37.55 -2.70 -7.97
N GLY A 425 38.72 -3.03 -7.43
CA GLY A 425 38.81 -3.84 -6.22
C GLY A 425 38.25 -5.24 -6.41
N ASP A 426 37.33 -5.63 -5.52
CA ASP A 426 36.66 -6.93 -5.54
C ASP A 426 35.46 -6.94 -6.49
N ILE A 427 35.14 -5.81 -7.11
CA ILE A 427 34.02 -5.69 -8.04
C ILE A 427 34.51 -5.86 -9.46
N ARG A 428 33.85 -6.78 -10.17
CA ARG A 428 33.93 -6.90 -11.63
C ARG A 428 32.55 -6.65 -12.20
N LEU A 429 32.44 -5.71 -13.13
CA LEU A 429 31.19 -5.34 -13.80
C LEU A 429 31.33 -5.48 -15.31
N LYS A 430 30.41 -6.19 -15.94
CA LYS A 430 30.34 -6.34 -17.39
C LYS A 430 29.07 -5.67 -17.92
N LEU A 431 29.24 -4.60 -18.68
CA LEU A 431 28.14 -3.86 -19.33
C LEU A 431 28.02 -4.23 -20.81
N ASN A 432 26.79 -4.28 -21.32
CA ASN A 432 26.48 -4.59 -22.71
C ASN A 432 26.28 -3.31 -23.54
N LEU A 433 27.26 -3.01 -24.40
CA LEU A 433 27.27 -1.82 -25.26
C LEU A 433 26.24 -1.89 -26.39
N LYS A 434 25.74 -3.08 -26.73
CA LYS A 434 24.68 -3.26 -27.75
C LYS A 434 23.27 -3.19 -27.15
N ARG A 435 23.16 -3.07 -25.82
CA ARG A 435 21.91 -3.11 -25.05
C ARG A 435 21.90 -2.02 -23.97
N GLY A 436 22.19 -0.78 -24.35
CA GLY A 436 21.97 0.39 -23.50
C GLY A 436 22.73 0.38 -22.19
N LEU A 437 23.93 -0.20 -22.13
CA LEU A 437 24.68 -0.39 -20.87
C LEU A 437 23.94 -1.28 -19.85
N ALA A 438 23.10 -2.22 -20.31
CA ALA A 438 22.56 -3.26 -19.44
C ALA A 438 23.70 -4.00 -18.71
N ILE A 439 23.45 -4.33 -17.45
CA ILE A 439 24.35 -5.13 -16.62
C ILE A 439 24.25 -6.57 -17.13
N GLU A 440 25.25 -7.00 -17.88
CA GLU A 440 25.33 -8.39 -18.38
C GLU A 440 25.71 -9.33 -17.23
N ALA A 441 26.61 -8.88 -16.36
CA ALA A 441 27.05 -9.63 -15.20
C ALA A 441 27.78 -8.73 -14.20
N LEU A 442 27.56 -8.97 -12.91
CA LEU A 442 28.23 -8.31 -11.79
C LEU A 442 28.71 -9.36 -10.79
N TRP A 443 29.99 -9.29 -10.43
CA TRP A 443 30.63 -10.13 -9.43
C TRP A 443 31.10 -9.28 -8.25
N ASN A 444 30.99 -9.85 -7.06
CA ASN A 444 31.95 -9.61 -5.99
C ASN A 444 32.91 -10.81 -5.95
N THR A 445 34.14 -10.61 -6.45
CA THR A 445 35.15 -11.67 -6.59
C THR A 445 35.69 -12.17 -5.26
N SER A 446 35.36 -11.50 -4.15
CA SER A 446 35.66 -12.02 -2.80
C SER A 446 34.61 -13.01 -2.30
N GLN A 447 33.39 -12.98 -2.85
CA GLN A 447 32.26 -13.84 -2.50
C GLN A 447 32.14 -15.03 -3.47
N SER A 448 32.18 -14.77 -4.78
CA SER A 448 31.92 -15.80 -5.78
C SER A 448 32.73 -15.63 -7.08
N ASP A 449 33.12 -16.77 -7.66
CA ASP A 449 33.72 -16.85 -9.00
C ASP A 449 32.68 -16.68 -10.13
N LYS A 450 31.39 -16.84 -9.82
CA LYS A 450 30.27 -16.61 -10.75
C LYS A 450 29.59 -15.28 -10.42
N PRO A 451 28.89 -14.65 -11.40
CA PRO A 451 28.25 -13.37 -11.13
C PRO A 451 27.05 -13.56 -10.19
N LEU A 452 26.84 -12.61 -9.30
CA LEU A 452 25.68 -12.57 -8.40
C LEU A 452 24.45 -12.05 -9.16
N ILE A 453 24.63 -10.99 -9.96
CA ILE A 453 23.60 -10.44 -10.85
C ILE A 453 24.01 -10.74 -12.29
N CYS A 454 23.08 -11.22 -13.11
CA CYS A 454 23.37 -11.53 -14.52
C CYS A 454 22.19 -11.30 -15.46
N THR A 455 22.49 -11.25 -16.76
CA THR A 455 21.49 -11.47 -17.80
C THR A 455 21.26 -12.97 -17.95
N LEU A 456 20.00 -13.42 -17.88
CA LEU A 456 19.63 -14.78 -18.31
C LEU A 456 19.32 -14.73 -19.81
N PRO A 457 20.14 -15.34 -20.68
CA PRO A 457 19.97 -15.22 -22.12
C PRO A 457 18.77 -16.03 -22.63
N HIS A 458 18.29 -15.67 -23.82
CA HIS A 458 17.30 -16.47 -24.54
C HIS A 458 17.72 -17.96 -24.61
N GLY A 459 16.79 -18.84 -24.25
CA GLY A 459 17.02 -20.29 -24.18
C GLY A 459 17.73 -20.76 -22.91
N TYR A 460 17.87 -19.90 -21.89
CA TYR A 460 18.36 -20.31 -20.57
C TYR A 460 17.43 -21.35 -19.91
N PHE A 461 16.12 -21.11 -19.98
CA PHE A 461 15.10 -22.05 -19.52
C PHE A 461 14.56 -22.88 -20.68
N GLU A 462 14.19 -24.14 -20.42
CA GLU A 462 13.53 -25.01 -21.39
C GLU A 462 12.00 -24.80 -21.41
N ASP A 463 11.55 -23.58 -21.05
CA ASP A 463 10.15 -23.14 -21.07
C ASP A 463 9.95 -21.94 -21.99
N ILE A 464 9.04 -22.08 -22.97
CA ILE A 464 8.74 -21.03 -23.96
C ILE A 464 8.22 -19.73 -23.32
N ARG A 465 7.57 -19.80 -22.15
CA ARG A 465 7.11 -18.63 -21.39
C ARG A 465 8.28 -17.76 -20.93
N PHE A 466 9.45 -18.38 -20.75
CA PHE A 466 10.71 -17.74 -20.36
C PHE A 466 11.72 -17.66 -21.52
N GLY A 467 11.24 -17.74 -22.76
CA GLY A 467 12.06 -17.65 -23.98
C GLY A 467 12.55 -16.23 -24.33
N ALA A 468 12.76 -15.34 -23.36
CA ALA A 468 13.28 -13.98 -23.58
C ALA A 468 14.68 -13.82 -22.98
N ASP A 469 15.41 -12.79 -23.38
CA ASP A 469 16.58 -12.32 -22.60
C ASP A 469 16.09 -11.52 -21.39
N PHE A 470 16.55 -11.86 -20.20
CA PHE A 470 16.24 -11.14 -18.96
C PHE A 470 17.43 -10.28 -18.52
N TYR A 471 17.53 -9.08 -19.09
CA TYR A 471 18.61 -8.13 -18.80
C TYR A 471 18.49 -7.50 -17.40
N SER A 472 19.63 -7.15 -16.80
CA SER A 472 19.68 -6.31 -15.58
C SER A 472 20.04 -4.85 -15.90
N GLY A 473 19.63 -3.94 -15.03
CA GLY A 473 19.83 -2.50 -15.10
C GLY A 473 19.21 -1.86 -16.34
N HIS A 474 18.01 -2.25 -16.76
CA HIS A 474 17.33 -1.71 -17.95
C HIS A 474 15.97 -1.11 -17.61
N MET A 475 15.38 -0.39 -18.58
CA MET A 475 14.08 0.26 -18.51
C MET A 475 13.09 -0.39 -19.49
N VAL A 476 11.82 -0.47 -19.07
CA VAL A 476 10.68 -0.91 -19.87
C VAL A 476 9.50 0.04 -19.68
N ILE A 477 8.93 0.52 -20.78
CA ILE A 477 7.62 1.16 -20.81
C ILE A 477 6.70 0.28 -21.65
N ASP A 478 5.57 -0.10 -21.08
CA ASP A 478 4.56 -0.94 -21.73
C ASP A 478 3.20 -0.22 -21.72
N ALA A 479 2.63 0.01 -22.89
CA ALA A 479 1.39 0.76 -23.08
C ALA A 479 0.40 -0.03 -23.95
N PRO A 480 -0.90 -0.08 -23.58
CA PRO A 480 -1.89 -0.84 -24.34
C PRO A 480 -1.92 -0.47 -25.81
N GLY A 481 -1.80 -1.47 -26.68
CA GLY A 481 -1.85 -1.30 -28.14
C GLY A 481 -0.62 -0.66 -28.77
N GLN A 482 0.46 -0.46 -28.01
CA GLN A 482 1.73 0.09 -28.50
C GLN A 482 2.87 -0.92 -28.33
N PRO A 483 3.91 -0.88 -29.19
CA PRO A 483 5.12 -1.66 -28.96
C PRO A 483 5.81 -1.26 -27.65
N LYS A 484 6.37 -2.25 -26.96
CA LYS A 484 7.20 -2.04 -25.77
C LYS A 484 8.39 -1.12 -26.09
N ILE A 485 8.63 -0.14 -25.23
CA ILE A 485 9.75 0.80 -25.33
C ILE A 485 10.78 0.42 -24.28
N THR A 486 12.06 0.36 -24.66
CA THR A 486 13.15 0.01 -23.73
C THR A 486 14.37 0.89 -23.99
N ASP A 487 15.29 0.94 -23.03
CA ASP A 487 16.61 1.54 -23.20
C ASP A 487 17.64 0.55 -23.83
N LEU A 488 17.21 -0.65 -24.26
CA LEU A 488 18.08 -1.74 -24.76
C LEU A 488 18.58 -1.53 -26.20
N VAL A 489 19.01 -0.32 -26.53
CA VAL A 489 19.58 0.05 -27.84
C VAL A 489 21.09 0.21 -27.78
N PRO A 490 21.84 -0.04 -28.87
CA PRO A 490 23.28 0.17 -28.86
C PRO A 490 23.67 1.60 -28.49
N THR A 491 24.66 1.75 -27.61
CA THR A 491 25.14 3.07 -27.18
C THR A 491 26.66 3.10 -27.11
N THR A 492 27.23 4.27 -27.37
CA THR A 492 28.67 4.53 -27.23
C THR A 492 28.88 5.41 -26.00
N PRO A 493 29.31 4.84 -24.86
CA PRO A 493 29.39 5.60 -23.63
C PRO A 493 30.62 6.50 -23.58
N ARG A 494 30.48 7.63 -22.88
CA ARG A 494 31.58 8.40 -22.31
C ARG A 494 32.05 7.72 -21.04
N ILE A 495 33.37 7.60 -20.87
CA ILE A 495 33.99 6.98 -19.70
C ILE A 495 34.85 8.04 -19.03
N GLU A 496 34.60 8.31 -17.77
CA GLU A 496 35.36 9.23 -16.93
C GLU A 496 35.89 8.47 -15.72
N GLU A 497 37.20 8.51 -15.52
CA GLU A 497 37.85 7.88 -14.38
C GLU A 497 38.48 8.96 -13.49
N SER A 498 38.14 8.94 -12.20
CA SER A 498 38.74 9.76 -11.17
C SER A 498 39.49 8.89 -10.16
N GLU A 499 40.12 9.51 -9.15
CA GLU A 499 40.67 8.74 -8.02
C GLU A 499 39.59 8.02 -7.22
N ALA A 500 38.36 8.57 -7.18
CA ALA A 500 37.27 8.05 -6.36
C ALA A 500 36.41 6.99 -7.06
N ALA A 501 36.20 7.12 -8.38
CA ALA A 501 35.23 6.30 -9.09
C ALA A 501 35.51 6.17 -10.59
N ILE A 502 34.82 5.22 -11.22
CA ILE A 502 34.73 5.08 -12.69
C ILE A 502 33.28 5.33 -13.08
N ARG A 503 33.02 6.37 -13.88
CA ARG A 503 31.68 6.71 -14.37
C ARG A 503 31.55 6.43 -15.86
N ILE A 504 30.50 5.69 -16.23
CA ILE A 504 30.17 5.30 -17.59
C ILE A 504 28.80 5.91 -17.93
N GLU A 505 28.75 6.80 -18.90
CA GLU A 505 27.56 7.60 -19.22
C GLU A 505 27.16 7.38 -20.69
N GLY A 506 25.90 7.07 -20.94
CA GLY A 506 25.33 6.88 -22.27
C GLY A 506 24.06 7.71 -22.46
N ASN A 507 23.94 8.33 -23.63
CA ASN A 507 22.70 8.94 -24.10
C ASN A 507 21.94 7.92 -24.95
N ILE A 508 20.65 7.75 -24.66
CA ILE A 508 19.80 6.73 -25.26
C ILE A 508 18.53 7.38 -25.82
N SER A 509 18.47 7.47 -27.15
CA SER A 509 17.28 7.93 -27.87
C SER A 509 16.19 6.87 -27.86
N THR A 510 15.02 7.21 -27.33
CA THR A 510 13.83 6.36 -27.32
C THR A 510 12.64 7.06 -27.98
N PRO A 511 11.56 6.35 -28.35
CA PRO A 511 10.35 6.98 -28.86
C PRO A 511 9.67 7.96 -27.88
N VAL A 512 9.94 7.85 -26.56
CA VAL A 512 9.39 8.78 -25.56
C VAL A 512 10.28 10.00 -25.32
N GLY A 513 11.53 10.00 -25.79
CA GLY A 513 12.51 11.07 -25.59
C GLY A 513 13.93 10.56 -25.35
N GLU A 514 14.85 11.48 -25.10
CA GLU A 514 16.23 11.17 -24.72
C GLU A 514 16.34 10.79 -23.25
N ILE A 515 17.10 9.73 -22.98
CA ILE A 515 17.35 9.20 -21.64
C ILE A 515 18.85 9.18 -21.42
N GLU A 516 19.31 9.87 -20.38
CA GLU A 516 20.69 9.76 -19.91
C GLU A 516 20.77 8.62 -18.90
N LYS A 517 21.68 7.68 -19.15
CA LYS A 517 21.94 6.56 -18.24
C LYS A 517 23.40 6.58 -17.83
N ALA A 518 23.65 6.54 -16.53
CA ALA A 518 24.98 6.46 -15.98
C ALA A 518 25.14 5.26 -15.04
N VAL A 519 26.30 4.61 -15.12
CA VAL A 519 26.74 3.57 -14.19
C VAL A 519 28.05 4.04 -13.58
N THR A 520 28.08 4.21 -12.26
CA THR A 520 29.26 4.67 -11.52
C THR A 520 29.73 3.56 -10.58
N ILE A 521 31.01 3.24 -10.60
CA ILE A 521 31.61 2.23 -9.71
C ILE A 521 32.55 2.96 -8.75
N SER A 522 32.29 2.86 -7.46
CA SER A 522 33.17 3.39 -6.41
C SER A 522 34.45 2.54 -6.32
N LYS A 523 35.60 3.21 -6.25
CA LYS A 523 36.91 2.55 -6.06
C LYS A 523 37.24 2.28 -4.59
N TYR A 524 36.42 2.76 -3.65
CA TYR A 524 36.65 2.59 -2.22
C TYR A 524 35.98 1.32 -1.70
N ASP A 525 34.65 1.27 -1.82
CA ASP A 525 33.78 0.22 -1.27
C ASP A 525 33.20 -0.71 -2.36
N GLY A 526 33.41 -0.41 -3.64
CA GLY A 526 32.86 -1.20 -4.75
C GLY A 526 31.39 -0.94 -5.04
N THR A 527 30.74 0.00 -4.35
CA THR A 527 29.33 0.32 -4.60
C THR A 527 29.10 0.73 -6.06
N ILE A 528 28.04 0.18 -6.67
CA ILE A 528 27.63 0.53 -8.04
C ILE A 528 26.40 1.40 -7.99
N GLU A 529 26.48 2.59 -8.58
CA GLU A 529 25.33 3.50 -8.73
C GLU A 529 24.80 3.45 -10.16
N LEU A 530 23.52 3.11 -10.31
CA LEU A 530 22.76 3.19 -11.55
C LEU A 530 21.88 4.45 -11.50
N GLU A 531 22.06 5.34 -12.47
CA GLU A 531 21.35 6.62 -12.56
C GLU A 531 20.64 6.73 -13.91
N TYR A 532 19.38 7.13 -13.88
CA TYR A 532 18.59 7.53 -15.04
C TYR A 532 18.15 8.98 -14.87
N THR A 533 18.44 9.81 -15.86
CA THR A 533 17.90 11.17 -15.95
C THR A 533 17.02 11.25 -17.19
N PHE A 534 15.76 11.64 -16.98
CA PHE A 534 14.77 11.75 -18.03
C PHE A 534 14.67 13.22 -18.46
N GLY A 535 14.88 13.52 -19.74
CA GLY A 535 14.70 14.88 -20.27
C GLY A 535 13.22 15.27 -20.35
N ASP A 536 12.82 15.91 -21.45
CA ASP A 536 11.40 16.11 -21.79
C ASP A 536 10.84 14.80 -22.36
N VAL A 537 10.55 13.83 -21.49
CA VAL A 537 9.98 12.53 -21.87
C VAL A 537 8.46 12.55 -21.78
N ARG A 538 7.79 11.96 -22.76
CA ARG A 538 6.34 11.77 -22.76
C ARG A 538 6.00 10.32 -22.50
N ILE A 539 5.64 10.02 -21.27
CA ILE A 539 5.30 8.65 -20.87
C ILE A 539 3.85 8.35 -21.30
N PRO A 540 3.62 7.36 -22.16
CA PRO A 540 2.27 6.93 -22.53
C PRO A 540 1.55 6.33 -21.32
N LYS A 541 0.21 6.25 -21.39
CA LYS A 541 -0.57 5.53 -20.38
C LYS A 541 -0.18 4.05 -20.39
N GLY A 542 0.29 3.55 -19.27
CA GLY A 542 0.80 2.18 -19.16
C GLY A 542 1.67 2.00 -17.92
N SER A 543 2.54 1.00 -17.97
CA SER A 543 3.57 0.79 -16.95
C SER A 543 4.89 1.42 -17.37
N PHE A 544 5.62 1.99 -16.41
CA PHE A 544 6.96 2.54 -16.57
C PHE A 544 7.84 1.98 -15.46
N ARG A 545 8.63 0.96 -15.81
CA ARG A 545 9.44 0.17 -14.90
C ARG A 545 10.91 0.21 -15.30
N LEU A 546 11.82 0.18 -14.34
CA LEU A 546 13.25 0.29 -14.60
C LEU A 546 14.10 -0.31 -13.49
N GLY A 547 15.40 -0.34 -13.74
CA GLY A 547 16.39 -0.75 -12.73
C GLY A 547 16.27 -2.22 -12.36
N TYR A 548 15.79 -3.07 -13.28
CA TYR A 548 15.64 -4.50 -13.03
C TYR A 548 16.95 -5.16 -12.55
N ILE A 549 16.91 -5.98 -11.51
CA ILE A 549 18.04 -6.76 -11.02
C ILE A 549 17.63 -8.23 -11.01
N THR A 550 18.29 -9.04 -11.84
CA THR A 550 18.05 -10.49 -11.96
C THR A 550 19.16 -11.24 -11.24
N LEU A 551 18.80 -12.07 -10.27
CA LEU A 551 19.76 -12.92 -9.56
C LEU A 551 20.21 -14.09 -10.43
N ASN A 552 21.44 -14.55 -10.22
CA ASN A 552 21.96 -15.74 -10.86
C ASN A 552 21.44 -17.00 -10.15
N PRO A 553 20.54 -17.79 -10.78
CA PRO A 553 19.93 -18.95 -10.12
C PRO A 553 20.92 -20.10 -9.87
N THR A 554 22.16 -20.01 -10.38
CA THR A 554 23.20 -21.03 -10.16
C THR A 554 24.08 -20.77 -8.93
N ILE A 555 23.88 -19.64 -8.25
CA ILE A 555 24.61 -19.25 -7.04
C ILE A 555 23.70 -19.17 -5.83
N PHE A 556 22.52 -18.55 -5.98
CA PHE A 556 21.61 -18.42 -4.85
C PHE A 556 20.81 -19.71 -4.62
N ASP A 557 20.69 -20.13 -3.38
CA ASP A 557 19.93 -21.29 -2.93
C ASP A 557 18.42 -21.03 -3.00
N ALA A 558 17.73 -21.85 -3.81
CA ALA A 558 16.29 -21.74 -4.05
C ALA A 558 15.43 -21.93 -2.79
N GLU A 559 15.90 -22.70 -1.80
CA GLU A 559 15.12 -23.00 -0.59
C GLU A 559 15.11 -21.85 0.41
N THR A 560 16.13 -20.99 0.38
CA THR A 560 16.33 -19.93 1.36
C THR A 560 16.15 -18.53 0.78
N LEU A 561 15.68 -18.43 -0.47
CA LEU A 561 15.40 -17.16 -1.12
C LEU A 561 14.47 -16.27 -0.30
N TYR A 562 14.79 -14.99 -0.25
CA TYR A 562 13.96 -13.96 0.39
C TYR A 562 14.08 -12.60 -0.30
N TYR A 563 13.13 -11.73 0.03
CA TYR A 563 13.33 -10.28 -0.09
C TYR A 563 13.01 -9.59 1.24
N SER A 564 13.57 -8.41 1.48
CA SER A 564 13.33 -7.65 2.70
C SER A 564 13.29 -6.14 2.46
N CYS A 565 12.34 -5.45 3.10
CA CYS A 565 12.16 -4.00 2.98
C CYS A 565 11.34 -3.41 4.14
N CYS A 566 11.43 -2.10 4.36
CA CYS A 566 10.54 -1.38 5.28
C CYS A 566 9.24 -0.98 4.57
N ASN A 567 8.11 -1.53 5.02
CA ASN A 567 6.77 -1.13 4.60
C ASN A 567 6.12 -0.28 5.70
N GLY A 568 6.60 0.94 5.91
CA GLY A 568 6.05 1.90 6.88
C GLY A 568 6.54 1.78 8.32
N GLY A 569 7.35 0.75 8.62
CA GLY A 569 8.01 0.56 9.91
C GLY A 569 9.47 1.02 9.92
N TYR A 570 10.06 1.08 11.12
CA TYR A 570 11.48 1.40 11.31
C TYR A 570 12.39 0.25 10.86
N GLU A 571 11.97 -0.98 11.15
CA GLU A 571 12.72 -2.19 10.86
C GLU A 571 12.20 -2.85 9.56
N PRO A 572 13.08 -3.51 8.79
CA PRO A 572 12.68 -4.20 7.57
C PRO A 572 12.07 -5.56 7.86
N LYS A 573 11.00 -5.88 7.14
CA LYS A 573 10.41 -7.23 7.15
C LYS A 573 11.11 -8.13 6.18
N THR A 574 11.36 -9.37 6.55
CA THR A 574 11.85 -10.41 5.63
C THR A 574 10.71 -11.32 5.16
N PHE A 575 10.60 -11.48 3.85
CA PHE A 575 9.64 -12.33 3.17
C PHE A 575 10.36 -13.49 2.50
N TYR A 576 10.25 -14.69 3.07
CA TYR A 576 10.78 -15.90 2.48
C TYR A 576 9.92 -16.34 1.29
N ILE A 577 10.57 -16.62 0.16
CA ILE A 577 9.90 -16.98 -1.09
C ILE A 577 9.29 -18.38 -0.99
N ASN A 578 10.01 -19.35 -0.41
CA ASN A 578 9.56 -20.74 -0.22
C ASN A 578 8.92 -21.35 -1.49
N LYS A 579 9.54 -21.14 -2.66
CA LYS A 579 9.08 -21.60 -3.98
C LYS A 579 7.68 -21.11 -4.39
N LYS A 580 7.18 -20.04 -3.80
CA LYS A 580 5.89 -19.44 -4.18
C LYS A 580 6.01 -18.67 -5.49
N GLU A 581 4.96 -18.72 -6.30
CA GLU A 581 4.84 -17.86 -7.49
C GLU A 581 4.51 -16.44 -7.05
N ILE A 582 5.37 -15.49 -7.42
CA ILE A 582 5.24 -14.08 -7.06
C ILE A 582 5.44 -13.27 -8.33
N ASP A 583 4.49 -12.42 -8.69
CA ASP A 583 4.75 -11.36 -9.67
C ASP A 583 3.91 -10.14 -9.33
N HIS A 584 4.50 -9.23 -8.56
CA HIS A 584 3.84 -7.99 -8.17
C HIS A 584 3.50 -7.11 -9.38
N GLY A 585 4.28 -7.24 -10.46
CA GLY A 585 4.08 -6.50 -11.70
C GLY A 585 3.07 -7.12 -12.67
N ASP A 586 2.44 -8.25 -12.33
CA ASP A 586 1.46 -8.90 -13.21
C ASP A 586 0.16 -8.07 -13.27
N PRO A 587 -0.40 -7.80 -14.47
CA PRO A 587 -1.62 -7.02 -14.59
C PRO A 587 -2.84 -7.76 -14.05
N VAL A 588 -3.64 -7.07 -13.23
CA VAL A 588 -4.93 -7.59 -12.75
C VAL A 588 -5.97 -7.58 -13.88
N SER A 589 -5.87 -6.63 -14.80
CA SER A 589 -6.72 -6.51 -15.99
C SER A 589 -6.06 -5.62 -17.03
N PHE A 590 -6.67 -5.46 -18.21
CA PHE A 590 -6.22 -4.48 -19.20
C PHE A 590 -6.21 -3.02 -18.70
N LEU A 591 -6.93 -2.73 -17.62
CA LEU A 591 -6.98 -1.39 -17.04
C LEU A 591 -6.04 -1.22 -15.86
N VAL A 592 -5.52 -2.31 -15.28
CA VAL A 592 -4.72 -2.30 -14.04
C VAL A 592 -3.41 -3.04 -14.28
N SER A 593 -2.30 -2.32 -14.39
CA SER A 593 -1.03 -2.88 -14.88
C SER A 593 -0.15 -3.59 -13.85
N ALA A 594 -0.45 -3.45 -12.56
CA ALA A 594 0.23 -4.15 -11.47
C ALA A 594 -0.77 -4.68 -10.45
N SER A 595 -0.45 -5.79 -9.81
CA SER A 595 -1.29 -6.46 -8.81
C SER A 595 -0.90 -6.10 -7.38
N GLN A 596 0.39 -5.85 -7.14
CA GLN A 596 0.98 -5.59 -5.83
C GLN A 596 2.24 -4.71 -5.97
N GLY A 597 2.88 -4.44 -4.84
CA GLY A 597 4.24 -3.89 -4.77
C GLY A 597 4.72 -3.81 -3.32
N ILE A 598 5.95 -3.37 -3.14
CA ILE A 598 6.54 -3.07 -1.83
C ILE A 598 6.80 -1.56 -1.68
N GLY A 599 6.64 -1.05 -0.47
CA GLY A 599 6.72 0.39 -0.19
C GLY A 599 8.14 0.94 -0.15
N MET A 600 9.12 0.16 0.36
CA MET A 600 10.52 0.58 0.49
C MET A 600 10.68 1.98 1.11
N THR A 601 10.00 2.19 2.23
CA THR A 601 9.79 3.52 2.82
C THR A 601 11.07 4.20 3.33
N ASN A 602 12.14 3.44 3.55
CA ASN A 602 13.49 3.93 3.87
C ASN A 602 14.45 3.94 2.65
N GLY A 603 13.94 3.70 1.44
CA GLY A 603 14.73 3.60 0.21
C GLY A 603 15.46 2.26 0.01
N MET A 604 15.43 1.34 0.97
CA MET A 604 16.20 0.10 0.90
C MET A 604 15.35 -1.13 0.61
N VAL A 605 15.90 -2.03 -0.21
CA VAL A 605 15.42 -3.40 -0.39
C VAL A 605 16.59 -4.35 -0.51
N THR A 606 16.48 -5.51 0.13
CA THR A 606 17.45 -6.60 0.04
C THR A 606 16.80 -7.80 -0.64
N ILE A 607 17.50 -8.45 -1.56
CA ILE A 607 17.12 -9.76 -2.13
C ILE A 607 18.30 -10.71 -2.03
N GLY A 608 18.07 -11.98 -1.74
CA GLY A 608 19.17 -12.93 -1.54
C GLY A 608 18.69 -14.29 -1.05
N ASP A 609 19.63 -15.03 -0.47
CA ASP A 609 19.44 -16.33 0.18
C ASP A 609 20.13 -16.35 1.55
N ALA A 610 20.25 -17.51 2.20
CA ALA A 610 20.86 -17.59 3.53
C ALA A 610 22.34 -17.15 3.62
N GLU A 611 23.09 -17.09 2.50
CA GLU A 611 24.54 -16.87 2.49
C GLU A 611 24.93 -15.55 1.80
N GLU A 612 24.22 -15.19 0.72
CA GLU A 612 24.54 -14.06 -0.15
C GLU A 612 23.34 -13.12 -0.26
N SER A 613 23.59 -11.81 -0.36
CA SER A 613 22.53 -10.84 -0.57
C SER A 613 22.93 -9.67 -1.47
N ILE A 614 21.94 -9.09 -2.12
CA ILE A 614 22.05 -7.86 -2.89
C ILE A 614 21.20 -6.81 -2.19
N ILE A 615 21.85 -5.71 -1.80
CA ILE A 615 21.22 -4.57 -1.15
C ILE A 615 21.10 -3.45 -2.19
N LEU A 616 19.86 -3.02 -2.43
CA LEU A 616 19.51 -1.92 -3.32
C LEU A 616 19.06 -0.73 -2.48
N ASP A 617 19.69 0.42 -2.67
CA ASP A 617 19.41 1.68 -1.98
C ASP A 617 18.98 2.73 -3.02
N VAL A 618 17.71 3.09 -2.98
CA VAL A 618 17.04 4.00 -3.91
C VAL A 618 16.86 5.37 -3.26
N ASP A 619 17.31 6.40 -3.97
CA ASP A 619 17.17 7.78 -3.54
C ASP A 619 15.73 8.28 -3.72
N MET A 620 14.90 8.10 -2.68
CA MET A 620 13.49 8.48 -2.67
C MET A 620 13.25 9.99 -2.85
N THR A 621 14.29 10.82 -2.70
CA THR A 621 14.21 12.28 -2.93
C THR A 621 14.37 12.66 -4.40
N CYS A 622 14.96 11.77 -5.22
CA CYS A 622 15.05 11.94 -6.67
C CYS A 622 13.77 11.47 -7.37
N SER A 623 13.25 10.32 -6.95
CA SER A 623 11.95 9.77 -7.33
C SER A 623 11.55 8.72 -6.30
N ALA A 624 10.26 8.65 -5.96
CA ALA A 624 9.73 7.69 -5.00
C ALA A 624 9.00 6.52 -5.68
N PRO A 625 9.72 5.54 -6.28
CA PRO A 625 9.12 4.36 -6.89
C PRO A 625 8.56 3.40 -5.84
N ILE A 626 7.79 2.42 -6.31
CA ILE A 626 7.55 1.17 -5.58
C ILE A 626 8.44 0.05 -6.13
N GLY A 627 8.81 -0.90 -5.28
CA GLY A 627 9.49 -2.13 -5.70
C GLY A 627 8.49 -3.17 -6.20
N LEU A 628 8.90 -3.95 -7.21
CA LEU A 628 8.13 -5.04 -7.79
C LEU A 628 9.00 -6.30 -7.81
N VAL A 629 8.61 -7.31 -7.05
CA VAL A 629 9.30 -8.60 -6.99
C VAL A 629 8.65 -9.58 -7.95
N SER A 630 9.47 -10.31 -8.72
CA SER A 630 9.02 -11.44 -9.52
C SER A 630 9.85 -12.69 -9.19
N HIS A 631 9.18 -13.76 -8.77
CA HIS A 631 9.75 -15.09 -8.60
C HIS A 631 8.86 -16.15 -9.26
N HIS A 632 9.47 -17.03 -10.06
CA HIS A 632 8.79 -18.15 -10.70
C HIS A 632 9.64 -19.41 -10.59
N CYS A 633 9.01 -20.55 -10.28
CA CYS A 633 9.65 -21.85 -10.44
C CYS A 633 9.63 -22.22 -11.93
N VAL A 634 10.80 -22.48 -12.51
CA VAL A 634 10.94 -22.81 -13.93
C VAL A 634 11.79 -24.06 -14.05
N ASP A 635 11.13 -25.16 -14.41
CA ASP A 635 11.71 -26.52 -14.39
C ASP A 635 12.27 -26.88 -13.00
N ASP A 636 13.52 -27.35 -12.94
CA ASP A 636 14.26 -27.62 -11.70
C ASP A 636 15.04 -26.38 -11.18
N GLN A 637 14.81 -25.20 -11.78
CA GLN A 637 15.43 -23.93 -11.43
C GLN A 637 14.36 -22.89 -11.05
N TYR A 638 14.78 -21.64 -10.92
CA TYR A 638 13.88 -20.52 -10.68
C TYR A 638 14.34 -19.28 -11.43
N PHE A 639 13.40 -18.35 -11.60
CA PHE A 639 13.63 -16.98 -12.01
C PHE A 639 13.35 -16.09 -10.81
N PHE A 640 14.30 -15.23 -10.42
CA PHE A 640 14.10 -14.27 -9.33
C PHE A 640 14.68 -12.90 -9.69
N ARG A 641 13.83 -11.88 -9.65
CA ARG A 641 14.22 -10.49 -9.92
C ARG A 641 13.43 -9.50 -9.08
N ILE A 642 13.97 -8.29 -9.03
CA ILE A 642 13.27 -7.08 -8.59
C ILE A 642 13.36 -6.00 -9.67
N GLY A 643 12.34 -5.15 -9.78
CA GLY A 643 12.38 -3.91 -10.55
C GLY A 643 11.63 -2.79 -9.84
N PHE A 644 11.75 -1.58 -10.35
CA PHE A 644 11.14 -0.39 -9.72
C PHE A 644 10.14 0.25 -10.68
N SER A 645 8.96 0.58 -10.18
CA SER A 645 7.95 1.26 -10.97
C SER A 645 7.93 2.76 -10.66
N LEU A 646 8.07 3.57 -11.71
CA LEU A 646 7.82 5.01 -11.69
C LEU A 646 6.41 5.37 -12.17
N GLY A 647 5.68 4.41 -12.73
CA GLY A 647 4.35 4.63 -13.26
C GLY A 647 3.61 3.33 -13.49
N GLU A 648 2.36 3.29 -13.07
CA GLU A 648 1.43 2.20 -13.38
C GLU A 648 0.10 2.80 -13.84
N MET A 649 -0.75 1.97 -14.45
CA MET A 649 -2.04 2.34 -14.98
C MET A 649 -3.15 1.67 -14.16
N ASP A 650 -4.15 2.46 -13.73
CA ASP A 650 -5.46 2.05 -13.21
C ASP A 650 -6.54 3.06 -13.66
N GLU A 651 -7.76 3.01 -13.12
CA GLU A 651 -8.82 3.97 -13.48
C GLU A 651 -8.60 5.42 -13.01
N THR A 652 -7.59 5.67 -12.17
CA THR A 652 -7.30 6.98 -11.57
C THR A 652 -6.36 7.83 -12.42
N ILE A 653 -5.67 7.25 -13.42
CA ILE A 653 -4.71 7.95 -14.28
C ILE A 653 -5.36 9.08 -15.11
N ARG A 654 -4.90 10.32 -14.93
CA ARG A 654 -5.47 11.52 -15.59
C ARG A 654 -4.62 11.99 -16.80
N HIS A 655 -4.74 11.29 -17.94
CA HIS A 655 -4.13 11.62 -19.26
C HIS A 655 -2.59 11.73 -19.29
N GLU A 656 -1.99 11.80 -20.50
CA GLU A 656 -0.53 11.69 -20.74
C GLU A 656 0.24 12.34 -19.59
N CYS A 657 1.08 11.56 -18.88
CA CYS A 657 1.94 12.08 -17.83
C CYS A 657 2.97 13.00 -18.48
N ARG A 658 2.55 14.20 -18.86
CA ARG A 658 3.44 15.31 -18.94
C ARG A 658 3.77 15.61 -17.50
N LEU A 659 5.00 15.30 -17.16
CA LEU A 659 5.64 15.81 -15.96
C LEU A 659 5.91 17.30 -16.25
N GLU A 660 4.85 18.12 -16.36
CA GLU A 660 4.95 19.52 -16.78
C GLU A 660 5.80 20.28 -15.76
N GLY A 661 7.04 20.57 -16.15
CA GLY A 661 8.01 21.31 -15.32
C GLY A 661 8.76 20.46 -14.29
N TRP A 662 8.66 19.14 -14.30
CA TRP A 662 9.47 18.24 -13.46
C TRP A 662 10.00 17.07 -14.29
N SER A 663 11.29 16.81 -14.22
CA SER A 663 11.93 15.68 -14.88
C SER A 663 12.30 14.66 -13.82
N PRO A 664 11.79 13.43 -13.88
CA PRO A 664 12.09 12.42 -12.89
C PRO A 664 13.57 12.05 -13.03
N LYS A 665 14.15 11.66 -11.91
CA LYS A 665 15.48 11.11 -11.85
C LYS A 665 15.42 9.87 -10.99
N PHE A 666 15.97 8.77 -11.46
CA PHE A 666 16.10 7.57 -10.65
C PHE A 666 17.57 7.33 -10.35
N ARG A 667 17.88 7.07 -9.09
CA ARG A 667 19.21 6.72 -8.63
C ARG A 667 19.09 5.54 -7.68
N MET A 668 19.84 4.49 -7.97
CA MET A 668 19.93 3.29 -7.15
C MET A 668 21.38 2.89 -6.96
N ARG A 669 21.78 2.64 -5.72
CA ARG A 669 23.05 2.01 -5.36
C ARG A 669 22.85 0.52 -5.16
N ILE A 670 23.76 -0.26 -5.69
CA ILE A 670 23.80 -1.72 -5.62
C ILE A 670 25.04 -2.09 -4.81
N ARG A 671 24.81 -2.81 -3.71
CA ARG A 671 25.84 -3.37 -2.85
C ARG A 671 25.63 -4.87 -2.71
N THR A 672 26.72 -5.62 -2.64
CA THR A 672 26.72 -7.05 -2.33
C THR A 672 26.94 -7.18 -0.83
N GLY A 673 25.97 -7.77 -0.12
CA GLY A 673 25.97 -7.92 1.33
C GLY A 673 26.73 -9.14 1.80
#